data_AF-A0A3M1BIQ3-F1
#
_entry.id   AF-A0A3M1BIQ3-F1
#
_cell.length_a   1.000
_cell.length_b   1.000
_cell.length_c   1.000
_cell.angle_alpha   90.00
_cell.angle_beta   90.00
_cell.angle_gamma   90.00
#
_symmetry.space_group_name_H-M   'P 1'
#
loop_
_entity.id
_entity.type
_entity.pdbx_description
1 polymer ?
#
loop_
_entity_poly.entity_id
_entity_poly.type
_entity_poly.pdbx_seq_one_letter_code
_entity_poly.pdbx_strand_id
1 'polypeptide(L)'
;MFPVIRRFLSLLLLCLGVLILSACQIPEAGAAETVASPAVFPPVNEATAPPAPLPTAAPPVEVPVASGTVEEGDRLLFYGDWQAASEAYHAAWVQESDPEKRAAALLGMGRAAFHMQDYAAAAQALQTLIAEFPDSTYRPPAYITLAQLHSAQGEYAQAANAYAFYLGLRPGLVDSYIQELRGDALIAAGDPLAAVEAYQQALAAPRVGETFSLEIKIADAYAAAGEYDTALVAYQDLYNRTANEYTRAYLDYQMGSVYLQSGQPDQAYTVYLDAVENYPLSYDTYQGLIWIVEAGYPVSEFDRGLVDYFAGQYALAIAAFDRYLNQFPEAEHYDIVRYYQALAFRSLGEHEQAIEYLDEIIAALPDSERWADAWWEKAYTQWAFQQRYEAARQTLVDFVAQSPAHPRAPAFLMEAGRIAERQGALDDAVELWQRLTVEYPAADQVADAVFLAGIARYRQADFSRARQWFERYLGYASSAGERAAAYFWMGKCAQAMGEAGGAEAAFQQAVAADPTGYYSERARDILLGREVFSPPLVYDLGYDLALERPEAEAWLRSAFGLSQEVDLTFPGVLAADPRLIRGTELHRLGLRDQARSEFDALRQDVKTDPLASFLLADYLVELGYYRTAIFAARQVLDLNLMDDAATLGAPAWFNHVRFGAYFRELVVPAAVENDLHPLFLYAVIRQESLFAAWVESSAGALGLMQIIPSTGETLAQKLGWPPGYATEDLYRPLVSLRFGAEYLAQQRDYFNGDLMAALAAYNAGPGNAAIWHALSQGDPDLFVEIVRFDETRRYLKGVYELFAIYRLLYDRTP
;
A
#
# COMPACT_ATOMS: atom_id res chain seq x y z
N MET A 1 9.31 -19.70 9.68
CA MET A 1 9.47 -18.26 9.91
C MET A 1 8.13 -17.47 9.94
N PHE A 2 6.99 -18.10 10.30
CA PHE A 2 5.64 -17.48 10.27
C PHE A 2 4.80 -17.44 11.58
N PRO A 3 5.19 -17.99 12.75
CA PRO A 3 4.32 -17.89 13.94
C PRO A 3 4.70 -16.81 14.98
N VAL A 4 5.82 -16.09 14.82
CA VAL A 4 6.30 -15.13 15.85
C VAL A 4 5.68 -13.73 15.72
N ILE A 5 5.30 -13.31 14.50
CA ILE A 5 4.66 -12.01 14.24
C ILE A 5 3.24 -11.93 14.84
N ARG A 6 2.55 -13.08 14.96
CA ARG A 6 1.16 -13.14 15.47
C ARG A 6 1.04 -12.79 16.96
N ARG A 7 2.13 -12.94 17.76
CA ARG A 7 2.13 -12.59 19.19
C ARG A 7 2.43 -11.11 19.45
N PHE A 8 3.07 -10.41 18.51
CA PHE A 8 3.37 -8.99 18.64
C PHE A 8 2.15 -8.09 18.44
N LEU A 9 1.24 -8.43 17.51
CA LEU A 9 -0.02 -7.69 17.36
C LEU A 9 -0.96 -7.84 18.57
N SER A 10 -0.93 -8.97 19.27
CA SER A 10 -1.81 -9.21 20.43
C SER A 10 -1.48 -8.35 21.65
N LEU A 11 -0.21 -7.94 21.81
CA LEU A 11 0.22 -7.05 22.90
C LEU A 11 0.03 -5.56 22.58
N LEU A 12 0.08 -5.18 21.30
CA LEU A 12 -0.24 -3.82 20.86
C LEU A 12 -1.74 -3.51 20.99
N LEU A 13 -2.60 -4.50 20.73
CA LEU A 13 -4.06 -4.40 20.92
C LEU A 13 -4.48 -4.33 22.39
N LEU A 14 -3.69 -4.88 23.31
CA LEU A 14 -4.01 -4.82 24.75
C LEU A 14 -3.71 -3.44 25.36
N CYS A 15 -2.80 -2.67 24.78
CA CYS A 15 -2.47 -1.32 25.26
C CYS A 15 -3.43 -0.23 24.71
N LEU A 16 -4.08 -0.46 23.56
CA LEU A 16 -5.18 0.39 23.09
C LEU A 16 -6.52 0.10 23.80
N GLY A 17 -6.68 -1.07 24.42
CA GLY A 17 -7.91 -1.50 25.09
C GLY A 17 -8.18 -0.87 26.47
N VAL A 18 -7.26 -0.08 27.03
CA VAL A 18 -7.40 0.50 28.39
C VAL A 18 -7.80 1.98 28.40
N LEU A 19 -7.98 2.60 27.23
CA LEU A 19 -8.44 4.01 27.10
C LEU A 19 -9.94 4.18 26.78
N ILE A 20 -10.78 3.14 26.90
CA ILE A 20 -12.25 3.23 26.66
C ILE A 20 -13.07 2.75 27.87
N LEU A 21 -12.62 3.02 29.11
CA LEU A 21 -13.45 2.80 30.30
C LEU A 21 -13.30 3.92 31.32
N SER A 22 -13.81 5.11 31.02
CA SER A 22 -14.17 6.14 32.02
C SER A 22 -15.02 7.26 31.40
N ALA A 23 -16.27 6.97 31.03
CA ALA A 23 -17.27 8.02 30.78
C ALA A 23 -18.68 7.50 31.04
N CYS A 24 -18.98 7.18 32.31
CA CYS A 24 -20.35 7.01 32.79
C CYS A 24 -20.40 7.40 34.27
N GLN A 25 -20.72 8.67 34.55
CA GLN A 25 -21.42 9.07 35.77
C GLN A 25 -22.01 10.48 35.58
N ILE A 26 -23.33 10.49 35.36
CA ILE A 26 -24.20 11.66 35.41
C ILE A 26 -24.50 11.97 36.88
N PRO A 27 -24.53 13.25 37.30
CA PRO A 27 -25.34 13.67 38.43
C PRO A 27 -26.55 14.51 37.96
N GLU A 28 -27.75 14.12 38.39
CA GLU A 28 -28.99 14.87 38.20
C GLU A 28 -29.16 16.02 39.21
N ALA A 29 -29.62 17.15 38.65
CA ALA A 29 -30.60 18.14 39.13
C ALA A 29 -30.40 18.97 40.42
N GLY A 30 -30.44 20.30 40.22
CA GLY A 30 -30.79 21.35 41.19
C GLY A 30 -31.12 22.66 40.46
N ALA A 31 -32.17 23.38 40.89
CA ALA A 31 -33.05 24.20 40.04
C ALA A 31 -32.72 25.70 39.88
N ALA A 32 -33.27 26.25 38.78
CA ALA A 32 -33.87 27.58 38.51
C ALA A 32 -33.08 28.89 38.76
N GLU A 33 -32.93 29.71 37.72
CA GLU A 33 -33.72 30.95 37.49
C GLU A 33 -33.48 31.60 36.10
N THR A 34 -34.51 32.27 35.61
CA THR A 34 -34.80 32.94 34.30
C THR A 34 -33.87 34.13 33.96
N VAL A 35 -33.67 34.70 32.75
CA VAL A 35 -34.48 35.23 31.61
C VAL A 35 -33.44 35.56 30.50
N ALA A 36 -33.58 35.39 29.16
CA ALA A 36 -34.36 36.20 28.19
C ALA A 36 -34.13 35.68 26.75
N SER A 37 -35.17 35.68 25.90
CA SER A 37 -35.07 35.43 24.44
C SER A 37 -34.49 36.63 23.66
N PRO A 38 -34.02 36.41 22.43
CA PRO A 38 -34.66 37.13 21.33
C PRO A 38 -34.91 36.32 20.03
N ALA A 39 -35.95 36.80 19.34
CA ALA A 39 -36.21 36.83 17.89
C ALA A 39 -36.51 35.53 17.11
N VAL A 40 -37.80 35.41 16.78
CA VAL A 40 -38.41 34.58 15.73
C VAL A 40 -38.10 35.18 14.35
N PHE A 41 -37.62 34.37 13.41
CA PHE A 41 -37.63 34.67 11.97
C PHE A 41 -38.80 33.93 11.28
N PRO A 42 -39.43 34.51 10.23
CA PRO A 42 -40.62 33.96 9.58
C PRO A 42 -40.28 32.79 8.62
N PRO A 43 -41.27 31.96 8.22
CA PRO A 43 -41.03 30.81 7.37
C PRO A 43 -40.77 31.25 5.93
N VAL A 44 -39.74 30.67 5.30
CA VAL A 44 -39.51 30.77 3.85
C VAL A 44 -40.11 29.53 3.18
N ASN A 45 -40.75 29.80 2.04
CA ASN A 45 -41.67 29.02 1.26
C ASN A 45 -41.28 27.57 0.90
N GLU A 46 -42.36 26.82 0.67
CA GLU A 46 -42.50 25.47 0.11
C GLU A 46 -41.41 25.07 -0.89
N ALA A 47 -40.79 23.93 -0.58
CA ALA A 47 -39.92 23.19 -1.47
C ALA A 47 -40.67 22.75 -2.73
N THR A 48 -40.19 23.20 -3.89
CA THR A 48 -40.45 22.51 -5.17
C THR A 48 -39.82 21.13 -5.09
N ALA A 49 -40.63 20.10 -5.36
CA ALA A 49 -40.19 18.70 -5.41
C ALA A 49 -38.96 18.53 -6.32
N PRO A 50 -37.98 17.69 -5.94
CA PRO A 50 -36.87 17.36 -6.82
C PRO A 50 -37.40 16.73 -8.12
N PRO A 51 -36.76 16.98 -9.28
CA PRO A 51 -37.10 16.28 -10.50
C PRO A 51 -36.93 14.76 -10.27
N ALA A 52 -37.89 13.99 -10.78
CA ALA A 52 -37.82 12.54 -10.73
C ALA A 52 -36.49 12.06 -11.35
N PRO A 53 -35.85 11.02 -10.79
CA PRO A 53 -34.64 10.45 -11.38
C PRO A 53 -34.92 10.09 -12.84
N LEU A 54 -34.10 10.62 -13.75
CA LEU A 54 -34.08 10.16 -15.13
C LEU A 54 -33.73 8.66 -15.11
N PRO A 55 -34.38 7.83 -15.92
CA PRO A 55 -34.12 6.40 -15.94
C PRO A 55 -32.64 6.18 -16.32
N THR A 56 -31.89 5.58 -15.39
CA THR A 56 -30.57 5.01 -15.65
C THR A 56 -30.69 4.14 -16.89
N ALA A 57 -29.89 4.41 -17.92
CA ALA A 57 -29.82 3.53 -19.08
C ALA A 57 -29.50 2.12 -18.56
N ALA A 58 -30.38 1.16 -18.87
CA ALA A 58 -30.14 -0.23 -18.52
C ALA A 58 -28.78 -0.65 -19.11
N PRO A 59 -27.92 -1.35 -18.34
CA PRO A 59 -26.69 -1.89 -18.90
C PRO A 59 -27.04 -2.77 -20.11
N PRO A 60 -26.21 -2.76 -21.18
CA PRO A 60 -26.45 -3.61 -22.34
C PRO A 60 -26.58 -5.06 -21.90
N VAL A 61 -27.59 -5.74 -22.47
CA VAL A 61 -27.89 -7.15 -22.23
C VAL A 61 -26.64 -7.98 -22.47
N GLU A 62 -26.03 -8.48 -21.40
CA GLU A 62 -24.99 -9.51 -21.50
C GLU A 62 -25.61 -10.75 -22.14
N VAL A 63 -24.93 -11.27 -23.15
CA VAL A 63 -25.21 -12.60 -23.72
C VAL A 63 -25.16 -13.59 -22.54
N PRO A 64 -26.17 -14.45 -22.34
CA PRO A 64 -26.11 -15.43 -21.26
C PRO A 64 -24.94 -16.37 -21.56
N VAL A 65 -23.87 -16.24 -20.76
CA VAL A 65 -22.86 -17.29 -20.62
C VAL A 65 -23.62 -18.54 -20.17
N ALA A 66 -23.39 -19.67 -20.84
CA ALA A 66 -24.06 -20.91 -20.48
C ALA A 66 -23.79 -21.19 -18.99
N SER A 67 -24.83 -21.27 -18.17
CA SER A 67 -24.65 -21.42 -16.72
C SER A 67 -24.06 -22.79 -16.40
N GLY A 68 -22.86 -22.79 -15.80
CA GLY A 68 -22.19 -24.00 -15.31
C GLY A 68 -21.13 -24.59 -16.25
N THR A 69 -20.29 -23.75 -16.88
CA THR A 69 -19.06 -24.21 -17.56
C THR A 69 -17.82 -24.13 -16.65
N VAL A 70 -16.71 -24.70 -17.09
CA VAL A 70 -15.41 -24.62 -16.39
C VAL A 70 -14.92 -23.17 -16.35
N GLU A 71 -15.06 -22.42 -17.44
CA GLU A 71 -14.62 -21.03 -17.56
C GLU A 71 -15.38 -20.10 -16.60
N GLU A 72 -16.68 -20.34 -16.41
CA GLU A 72 -17.45 -19.63 -15.40
C GLU A 72 -16.96 -19.96 -13.98
N GLY A 73 -16.70 -21.24 -13.70
CA GLY A 73 -16.09 -21.67 -12.44
C GLY A 73 -14.74 -21.01 -12.18
N ASP A 74 -13.86 -20.94 -13.19
CA ASP A 74 -12.54 -20.32 -13.10
C ASP A 74 -12.63 -18.82 -12.78
N ARG A 75 -13.56 -18.11 -13.44
CA ARG A 75 -13.84 -16.69 -13.16
C ARG A 75 -14.34 -16.49 -11.73
N LEU A 76 -15.30 -17.30 -11.27
CA LEU A 76 -15.85 -17.20 -9.91
C LEU A 76 -14.79 -17.54 -8.86
N LEU A 77 -13.94 -18.54 -9.12
CA LEU A 77 -12.81 -18.89 -8.25
C LEU A 77 -11.80 -17.74 -8.19
N PHE A 78 -11.50 -17.09 -9.34
CA PHE A 78 -10.63 -15.91 -9.42
C PHE A 78 -11.21 -14.71 -8.65
N TYR A 79 -12.53 -14.51 -8.69
CA TYR A 79 -13.23 -13.50 -7.89
C TYR A 79 -13.27 -13.81 -6.39
N GLY A 80 -12.97 -15.05 -6.02
CA GLY A 80 -13.07 -15.53 -4.65
C GLY A 80 -14.51 -15.82 -4.22
N ASP A 81 -15.43 -16.05 -5.15
CA ASP A 81 -16.76 -16.61 -4.86
C ASP A 81 -16.70 -18.14 -4.93
N TRP A 82 -16.14 -18.73 -3.87
CA TRP A 82 -15.81 -20.16 -3.85
C TRP A 82 -17.06 -21.05 -3.88
N GLN A 83 -18.16 -20.61 -3.30
CA GLN A 83 -19.41 -21.37 -3.31
C GLN A 83 -20.00 -21.42 -4.72
N ALA A 84 -20.15 -20.27 -5.37
CA ALA A 84 -20.65 -20.21 -6.73
C ALA A 84 -19.71 -20.93 -7.72
N ALA A 85 -18.39 -20.82 -7.52
CA ALA A 85 -17.41 -21.56 -8.30
C ALA A 85 -17.61 -23.07 -8.17
N SER A 86 -17.78 -23.58 -6.94
CA SER A 86 -18.02 -25.01 -6.69
C SER A 86 -19.28 -25.51 -7.39
N GLU A 87 -20.36 -24.71 -7.39
CA GLU A 87 -21.61 -25.04 -8.08
C GLU A 87 -21.44 -25.07 -9.60
N ALA A 88 -20.74 -24.08 -10.16
CA ALA A 88 -20.45 -24.01 -11.60
C ALA A 88 -19.59 -25.20 -12.06
N TYR A 89 -18.53 -25.55 -11.33
CA TYR A 89 -17.73 -26.72 -11.66
C TYR A 89 -18.49 -28.03 -11.50
N HIS A 90 -19.37 -28.15 -10.49
CA HIS A 90 -20.21 -29.34 -10.35
C HIS A 90 -21.15 -29.51 -11.56
N ALA A 91 -21.77 -28.42 -12.01
CA ALA A 91 -22.59 -28.42 -13.22
C ALA A 91 -21.76 -28.83 -14.46
N ALA A 92 -20.55 -28.27 -14.61
CA ALA A 92 -19.64 -28.61 -15.70
C ALA A 92 -19.26 -30.10 -15.67
N TRP A 93 -18.93 -30.65 -14.50
CA TRP A 93 -18.59 -32.06 -14.32
C TRP A 93 -19.71 -33.02 -14.75
N VAL A 94 -20.97 -32.64 -14.52
CA VAL A 94 -22.16 -33.44 -14.85
C VAL A 94 -22.53 -33.32 -16.34
N GLN A 95 -22.36 -32.15 -16.94
CA GLN A 95 -22.85 -31.85 -18.29
C GLN A 95 -21.80 -32.11 -19.38
N GLU A 96 -20.52 -31.91 -19.08
CA GLU A 96 -19.44 -32.05 -20.07
C GLU A 96 -19.13 -33.51 -20.37
N SER A 97 -18.89 -33.82 -21.65
CA SER A 97 -18.44 -35.15 -22.09
C SER A 97 -16.94 -35.22 -22.32
N ASP A 98 -16.27 -34.07 -22.49
CA ASP A 98 -14.82 -33.99 -22.72
C ASP A 98 -14.05 -34.38 -21.45
N PRO A 99 -13.19 -35.43 -21.49
CA PRO A 99 -12.40 -35.83 -20.34
C PRO A 99 -11.53 -34.72 -19.74
N GLU A 100 -10.97 -33.81 -20.56
CA GLU A 100 -10.11 -32.73 -20.04
C GLU A 100 -10.94 -31.69 -19.29
N LYS A 101 -12.10 -31.30 -19.81
CA LYS A 101 -13.00 -30.37 -19.11
C LYS A 101 -13.56 -30.96 -17.83
N ARG A 102 -13.85 -32.27 -17.85
CA ARG A 102 -14.27 -33.02 -16.66
C ARG A 102 -13.17 -33.05 -15.59
N ALA A 103 -11.91 -33.29 -15.98
CA ALA A 103 -10.77 -33.20 -15.08
C ALA A 103 -10.57 -31.76 -14.54
N ALA A 104 -10.71 -30.74 -15.39
CA ALA A 104 -10.64 -29.33 -14.99
C ALA A 104 -11.71 -28.99 -13.94
N ALA A 105 -12.95 -29.43 -14.16
CA ALA A 105 -14.04 -29.26 -13.21
C ALA A 105 -13.74 -29.88 -11.84
N LEU A 106 -13.18 -31.10 -11.80
CA LEU A 106 -12.77 -31.72 -10.53
C LEU A 106 -11.65 -30.95 -9.82
N LEU A 107 -10.67 -30.41 -10.56
CA LEU A 107 -9.62 -29.58 -9.98
C LEU A 107 -10.23 -28.30 -9.37
N GLY A 108 -11.12 -27.66 -10.12
CA GLY A 108 -11.86 -26.47 -9.70
C GLY A 108 -12.69 -26.71 -8.44
N MET A 109 -13.47 -27.80 -8.40
CA MET A 109 -14.20 -28.25 -7.21
C MET A 109 -13.25 -28.48 -6.02
N GLY A 110 -12.12 -29.15 -6.25
CA GLY A 110 -11.11 -29.41 -5.22
C GLY A 110 -10.54 -28.12 -4.61
N ARG A 111 -10.23 -27.12 -5.45
CA ARG A 111 -9.73 -25.81 -5.02
C ARG A 111 -10.79 -25.00 -4.28
N ALA A 112 -12.00 -24.92 -4.82
CA ALA A 112 -13.11 -24.22 -4.20
C ALA A 112 -13.41 -24.78 -2.80
N ALA A 113 -13.51 -26.11 -2.68
CA ALA A 113 -13.73 -26.79 -1.41
C ALA A 113 -12.56 -26.58 -0.42
N PHE A 114 -11.31 -26.60 -0.90
CA PHE A 114 -10.14 -26.30 -0.06
C PHE A 114 -10.22 -24.89 0.54
N HIS A 115 -10.57 -23.88 -0.25
CA HIS A 115 -10.72 -22.51 0.25
C HIS A 115 -11.90 -22.35 1.22
N MET A 116 -12.98 -23.10 1.01
CA MET A 116 -14.11 -23.18 1.95
C MET A 116 -13.81 -24.01 3.21
N GLN A 117 -12.60 -24.57 3.32
CA GLN A 117 -12.18 -25.48 4.39
C GLN A 117 -12.99 -26.79 4.47
N ASP A 118 -13.69 -27.16 3.40
CA ASP A 118 -14.28 -28.49 3.23
C ASP A 118 -13.23 -29.45 2.69
N TYR A 119 -12.30 -29.83 3.56
CA TYR A 119 -11.18 -30.70 3.20
C TYR A 119 -11.63 -32.10 2.77
N ALA A 120 -12.81 -32.56 3.19
CA ALA A 120 -13.34 -33.85 2.77
C ALA A 120 -13.77 -33.82 1.29
N ALA A 121 -14.57 -32.83 0.91
CA ALA A 121 -14.98 -32.65 -0.48
C ALA A 121 -13.78 -32.36 -1.40
N ALA A 122 -12.84 -31.54 -0.92
CA ALA A 122 -11.62 -31.23 -1.65
C ALA A 122 -10.79 -32.48 -1.93
N ALA A 123 -10.51 -33.31 -0.91
CA ALA A 123 -9.77 -34.54 -1.06
C ALA A 123 -10.48 -35.52 -2.02
N GLN A 124 -11.80 -35.66 -1.90
CA GLN A 124 -12.59 -36.51 -2.79
C GLN A 124 -12.44 -36.10 -4.26
N ALA A 125 -12.66 -34.82 -4.59
CA ALA A 125 -12.57 -34.34 -5.97
C ALA A 125 -11.16 -34.53 -6.56
N LEU A 126 -10.12 -34.20 -5.80
CA LEU A 126 -8.72 -34.32 -6.24
C LEU A 126 -8.30 -35.79 -6.43
N GLN A 127 -8.71 -36.68 -5.53
CA GLN A 127 -8.43 -38.11 -5.65
C GLN A 127 -9.17 -38.74 -6.83
N THR A 128 -10.44 -38.37 -7.07
CA THR A 128 -11.18 -38.78 -8.27
C THR A 128 -10.48 -38.32 -9.54
N LEU A 129 -10.00 -37.08 -9.59
CA LEU A 129 -9.23 -36.58 -10.74
C LEU A 129 -7.99 -37.43 -10.98
N ILE A 130 -7.18 -37.65 -9.94
CA ILE A 130 -5.92 -38.40 -10.04
C ILE A 130 -6.14 -39.86 -10.46
N ALA A 131 -7.24 -40.48 -10.01
CA ALA A 131 -7.55 -41.88 -10.26
C ALA A 131 -8.19 -42.11 -11.64
N GLU A 132 -9.15 -41.28 -12.04
CA GLU A 132 -9.96 -41.48 -13.26
C GLU A 132 -9.33 -40.84 -14.50
N PHE A 133 -8.48 -39.83 -14.35
CA PHE A 133 -7.88 -39.07 -15.46
C PHE A 133 -6.34 -39.09 -15.41
N PRO A 134 -5.69 -40.27 -15.51
CA PRO A 134 -4.24 -40.41 -15.35
C PRO A 134 -3.41 -39.64 -16.40
N ASP A 135 -3.98 -39.40 -17.58
CA ASP A 135 -3.32 -38.73 -18.71
C ASP A 135 -3.65 -37.23 -18.81
N SER A 136 -4.48 -36.70 -17.90
CA SER A 136 -4.95 -35.33 -17.99
C SER A 136 -3.89 -34.28 -17.68
N THR A 137 -3.98 -33.14 -18.35
CA THR A 137 -3.13 -31.98 -18.08
C THR A 137 -3.36 -31.37 -16.69
N TYR A 138 -4.52 -31.65 -16.07
CA TYR A 138 -4.90 -31.18 -14.73
C TYR A 138 -4.47 -32.10 -13.60
N ARG A 139 -3.90 -33.28 -13.91
CA ARG A 139 -3.41 -34.23 -12.90
C ARG A 139 -2.23 -33.69 -12.06
N PRO A 140 -1.19 -33.05 -12.62
CA PRO A 140 -0.11 -32.48 -11.81
C PRO A 140 -0.60 -31.35 -10.87
N PRO A 141 -1.39 -30.35 -11.31
CA PRO A 141 -1.97 -29.35 -10.41
C PRO A 141 -2.80 -29.92 -9.25
N ALA A 142 -3.45 -31.08 -9.45
CA ALA A 142 -4.20 -31.75 -8.40
C ALA A 142 -3.30 -32.19 -7.23
N TYR A 143 -2.08 -32.65 -7.50
CA TYR A 143 -1.12 -33.00 -6.44
C TYR A 143 -0.65 -31.78 -5.65
N ILE A 144 -0.50 -30.62 -6.28
CA ILE A 144 -0.15 -29.37 -5.57
C ILE A 144 -1.27 -28.95 -4.62
N THR A 145 -2.52 -28.97 -5.09
CA THR A 145 -3.68 -28.64 -4.26
C THR A 145 -3.83 -29.67 -3.12
N LEU A 146 -3.58 -30.94 -3.39
CA LEU A 146 -3.60 -32.00 -2.39
C LEU A 146 -2.48 -31.82 -1.34
N ALA A 147 -1.30 -31.38 -1.74
CA ALA A 147 -0.20 -31.08 -0.81
C ALA A 147 -0.55 -29.92 0.13
N GLN A 148 -1.18 -28.87 -0.40
CA GLN A 148 -1.68 -27.74 0.40
C GLN A 148 -2.77 -28.18 1.39
N LEU A 149 -3.69 -29.04 0.94
CA LEU A 149 -4.72 -29.64 1.77
C LEU A 149 -4.13 -30.45 2.93
N HIS A 150 -3.19 -31.36 2.66
CA HIS A 150 -2.52 -32.14 3.70
C HIS A 150 -1.75 -31.24 4.68
N SER A 151 -1.10 -30.19 4.19
CA SER A 151 -0.41 -29.21 5.06
C SER A 151 -1.38 -28.50 5.99
N ALA A 152 -2.55 -28.07 5.49
CA ALA A 152 -3.59 -27.43 6.30
C ALA A 152 -4.17 -28.35 7.38
N GLN A 153 -4.18 -29.67 7.14
CA GLN A 153 -4.59 -30.69 8.11
C GLN A 153 -3.46 -31.13 9.06
N GLY A 154 -2.24 -30.60 8.91
CA GLY A 154 -1.06 -30.99 9.68
C GLY A 154 -0.43 -32.34 9.26
N GLU A 155 -0.83 -32.88 8.11
CA GLU A 155 -0.35 -34.14 7.55
C GLU A 155 0.91 -33.93 6.68
N TYR A 156 1.93 -33.30 7.26
CA TYR A 156 3.06 -32.76 6.51
C TYR A 156 3.87 -33.79 5.70
N ALA A 157 3.97 -35.04 6.18
CA ALA A 157 4.61 -36.12 5.42
C ALA A 157 3.83 -36.47 4.13
N GLN A 158 2.50 -36.43 4.18
CA GLN A 158 1.65 -36.66 2.99
C GLN A 158 1.77 -35.47 2.03
N ALA A 159 1.85 -34.24 2.55
CA ALA A 159 2.10 -33.06 1.75
C ALA A 159 3.44 -33.13 1.00
N ALA A 160 4.53 -33.49 1.69
CA ALA A 160 5.85 -33.66 1.08
C ALA A 160 5.85 -34.72 -0.04
N ASN A 161 5.11 -35.82 0.14
CA ASN A 161 4.95 -36.85 -0.88
C ASN A 161 4.14 -36.36 -2.09
N ALA A 162 3.08 -35.59 -1.88
CA ALA A 162 2.29 -35.00 -2.96
C ALA A 162 3.12 -34.02 -3.80
N TYR A 163 3.97 -33.18 -3.17
CA TYR A 163 4.95 -32.36 -3.90
C TYR A 163 5.94 -33.20 -4.71
N ALA A 164 6.44 -34.30 -4.14
CA ALA A 164 7.33 -35.23 -4.85
C ALA A 164 6.64 -35.88 -6.08
N PHE A 165 5.35 -36.22 -5.98
CA PHE A 165 4.59 -36.72 -7.13
C PHE A 165 4.48 -35.70 -8.25
N TYR A 166 4.23 -34.42 -7.94
CA TYR A 166 4.26 -33.36 -8.95
C TYR A 166 5.62 -33.30 -9.66
N LEU A 167 6.71 -33.25 -8.90
CA LEU A 167 8.09 -33.20 -9.43
C LEU A 167 8.40 -34.39 -10.34
N GLY A 168 7.87 -35.57 -10.04
CA GLY A 168 8.00 -36.74 -10.91
C GLY A 168 7.22 -36.64 -12.23
N LEU A 169 6.09 -35.90 -12.24
CA LEU A 169 5.25 -35.70 -13.44
C LEU A 169 5.70 -34.52 -14.31
N ARG A 170 6.36 -33.53 -13.72
CA ARG A 170 6.78 -32.27 -14.37
C ARG A 170 8.21 -31.86 -13.96
N PRO A 171 9.22 -32.72 -14.18
CA PRO A 171 10.59 -32.41 -13.77
C PRO A 171 11.19 -31.26 -14.58
N GLY A 172 12.03 -30.46 -13.94
CA GLY A 172 12.79 -29.36 -14.53
C GLY A 172 11.99 -28.10 -14.85
N LEU A 173 10.72 -28.02 -14.46
CA LEU A 173 9.83 -26.92 -14.83
C LEU A 173 9.86 -25.83 -13.77
N VAL A 174 9.32 -26.13 -12.58
CA VAL A 174 9.22 -25.20 -11.43
C VAL A 174 9.83 -25.80 -10.17
N ASP A 175 10.81 -26.69 -10.37
CA ASP A 175 11.40 -27.54 -9.33
C ASP A 175 11.90 -26.72 -8.13
N SER A 176 12.48 -25.54 -8.38
CA SER A 176 12.95 -24.67 -7.30
C SER A 176 11.85 -24.35 -6.30
N TYR A 177 10.69 -23.89 -6.79
CA TYR A 177 9.56 -23.49 -5.96
C TYR A 177 8.91 -24.68 -5.26
N ILE A 178 8.76 -25.81 -5.96
CA ILE A 178 8.09 -26.99 -5.39
C ILE A 178 8.97 -27.73 -4.39
N GLN A 179 10.29 -27.78 -4.63
CA GLN A 179 11.23 -28.33 -3.66
C GLN A 179 11.34 -27.48 -2.40
N GLU A 180 11.23 -26.15 -2.52
CA GLU A 180 11.13 -25.28 -1.36
C GLU A 180 9.89 -25.60 -0.51
N LEU A 181 8.70 -25.69 -1.13
CA LEU A 181 7.47 -26.08 -0.43
C LEU A 181 7.55 -27.49 0.16
N ARG A 182 8.19 -28.42 -0.54
CA ARG A 182 8.45 -29.78 -0.05
C ARG A 182 9.39 -29.77 1.16
N GLY A 183 10.45 -28.99 1.14
CA GLY A 183 11.37 -28.82 2.26
C GLY A 183 10.66 -28.26 3.49
N ASP A 184 9.82 -27.24 3.30
CA ASP A 184 9.00 -26.65 4.38
C ASP A 184 8.08 -27.69 5.02
N ALA A 185 7.43 -28.54 4.20
CA ALA A 185 6.61 -29.65 4.69
C ALA A 185 7.45 -30.72 5.42
N LEU A 186 8.66 -31.03 4.94
CA LEU A 186 9.54 -32.02 5.60
C LEU A 186 10.05 -31.53 6.96
N ILE A 187 10.41 -30.25 7.09
CA ILE A 187 10.73 -29.63 8.39
C ILE A 187 9.54 -29.77 9.34
N ALA A 188 8.35 -29.42 8.89
CA ALA A 188 7.14 -29.51 9.70
C ALA A 188 6.77 -30.97 10.07
N ALA A 189 7.14 -31.95 9.23
CA ALA A 189 7.00 -33.37 9.50
C ALA A 189 8.04 -33.92 10.50
N GLY A 190 9.03 -33.12 10.89
CA GLY A 190 10.13 -33.55 11.76
C GLY A 190 11.23 -34.33 11.04
N ASP A 191 11.40 -34.15 9.73
CA ASP A 191 12.46 -34.75 8.92
C ASP A 191 13.41 -33.68 8.33
N PRO A 192 14.27 -33.09 9.17
CA PRO A 192 15.12 -31.96 8.76
C PRO A 192 16.21 -32.36 7.74
N LEU A 193 16.69 -33.60 7.74
CA LEU A 193 17.70 -34.04 6.77
C LEU A 193 17.09 -34.17 5.36
N ALA A 194 15.89 -34.75 5.23
CA ALA A 194 15.21 -34.76 3.95
C ALA A 194 14.84 -33.34 3.47
N ALA A 195 14.56 -32.42 4.39
CA ALA A 195 14.35 -31.02 4.06
C ALA A 195 15.62 -30.33 3.53
N VAL A 196 16.78 -30.58 4.13
CA VAL A 196 18.08 -30.10 3.59
C VAL A 196 18.24 -30.52 2.13
N GLU A 197 18.00 -31.81 1.82
CA GLU A 197 18.11 -32.31 0.44
C GLU A 197 17.12 -31.59 -0.50
N ALA A 198 15.88 -31.36 -0.05
CA ALA A 198 14.87 -30.64 -0.82
C ALA A 198 15.31 -29.19 -1.09
N TYR A 199 15.74 -28.45 -0.06
CA TYR A 199 16.19 -27.06 -0.24
C TYR A 199 17.46 -26.95 -1.10
N GLN A 200 18.38 -27.91 -1.03
CA GLN A 200 19.54 -27.96 -1.92
C GLN A 200 19.13 -28.18 -3.38
N GLN A 201 18.16 -29.06 -3.62
CA GLN A 201 17.57 -29.23 -4.96
C GLN A 201 16.83 -27.97 -5.41
N ALA A 202 16.18 -27.27 -4.48
CA ALA A 202 15.55 -25.99 -4.75
C ALA A 202 16.56 -24.92 -5.19
N LEU A 203 17.69 -24.84 -4.47
CA LEU A 203 18.78 -23.91 -4.72
C LEU A 203 19.50 -24.19 -6.06
N ALA A 204 19.59 -25.47 -6.45
CA ALA A 204 20.21 -25.87 -7.72
C ALA A 204 19.31 -25.64 -8.95
N ALA A 205 18.00 -25.49 -8.75
CA ALA A 205 17.03 -25.33 -9.83
C ALA A 205 16.80 -23.86 -10.24
N PRO A 206 16.52 -23.56 -11.53
CA PRO A 206 16.28 -22.18 -11.97
C PRO A 206 15.04 -21.54 -11.31
N ARG A 207 15.18 -20.28 -10.89
CA ARG A 207 14.10 -19.43 -10.37
C ARG A 207 14.40 -17.95 -10.64
N VAL A 208 13.39 -17.10 -10.46
CA VAL A 208 13.57 -15.65 -10.29
C VAL A 208 13.75 -15.29 -8.82
N GLY A 209 14.53 -14.25 -8.56
CA GLY A 209 14.77 -13.69 -7.22
C GLY A 209 16.00 -14.28 -6.53
N GLU A 210 16.30 -13.72 -5.37
CA GLU A 210 17.45 -14.14 -4.55
C GLU A 210 17.20 -15.49 -3.88
N THR A 211 18.28 -16.25 -3.70
CA THR A 211 18.27 -17.57 -3.05
C THR A 211 18.74 -17.52 -1.60
N PHE A 212 19.05 -16.34 -1.07
CA PHE A 212 19.63 -16.18 0.27
C PHE A 212 18.70 -16.75 1.36
N SER A 213 17.38 -16.60 1.21
CA SER A 213 16.38 -17.19 2.11
C SER A 213 16.39 -18.73 2.08
N LEU A 214 16.67 -19.37 0.94
CA LEU A 214 16.83 -20.82 0.84
C LEU A 214 18.09 -21.28 1.57
N GLU A 215 19.19 -20.53 1.46
CA GLU A 215 20.42 -20.87 2.16
C GLU A 215 20.26 -20.76 3.69
N ILE A 216 19.50 -19.76 4.17
CA ILE A 216 19.07 -19.70 5.59
C ILE A 216 18.25 -20.93 5.96
N LYS A 217 17.24 -21.31 5.16
CA LYS A 217 16.42 -22.51 5.40
C LYS A 217 17.27 -23.79 5.48
N ILE A 218 18.33 -23.90 4.68
CA ILE A 218 19.29 -25.01 4.74
C ILE A 218 20.06 -25.00 6.06
N ALA A 219 20.58 -23.84 6.49
CA ALA A 219 21.30 -23.71 7.75
C ALA A 219 20.40 -24.03 8.96
N ASP A 220 19.17 -23.50 8.98
CA ASP A 220 18.14 -23.81 9.98
C ASP A 220 17.80 -25.30 10.01
N ALA A 221 17.69 -25.94 8.85
CA ALA A 221 17.42 -27.37 8.76
C ALA A 221 18.58 -28.20 9.32
N TYR A 222 19.85 -27.83 9.08
CA TYR A 222 20.99 -28.48 9.72
C TYR A 222 20.97 -28.31 11.25
N ALA A 223 20.66 -27.12 11.75
CA ALA A 223 20.54 -26.87 13.17
C ALA A 223 19.43 -27.75 13.79
N ALA A 224 18.27 -27.82 13.14
CA ALA A 224 17.15 -28.67 13.56
C ALA A 224 17.46 -30.17 13.49
N ALA A 225 18.35 -30.60 12.61
CA ALA A 225 18.84 -31.98 12.53
C ALA A 225 19.87 -32.33 13.63
N GLY A 226 20.35 -31.35 14.39
CA GLY A 226 21.44 -31.53 15.35
C GLY A 226 22.83 -31.52 14.72
N GLU A 227 22.94 -31.18 13.44
CA GLU A 227 24.20 -31.05 12.70
C GLU A 227 24.85 -29.68 12.97
N TYR A 228 25.14 -29.41 14.24
CA TYR A 228 25.51 -28.07 14.73
C TYR A 228 26.76 -27.49 14.07
N ASP A 229 27.80 -28.30 13.85
CA ASP A 229 29.03 -27.84 13.19
C ASP A 229 28.76 -27.36 11.76
N THR A 230 27.93 -28.09 11.01
CA THR A 230 27.53 -27.74 9.64
C THR A 230 26.65 -26.48 9.63
N ALA A 231 25.71 -26.38 10.57
CA ALA A 231 24.84 -25.22 10.70
C ALA A 231 25.64 -23.94 11.00
N LEU A 232 26.59 -23.99 11.94
CA LEU A 232 27.44 -22.85 12.30
C LEU A 232 28.31 -22.39 11.13
N VAL A 233 28.89 -23.32 10.36
CA VAL A 233 29.65 -22.98 9.14
C VAL A 233 28.75 -22.29 8.12
N ALA A 234 27.53 -22.77 7.92
CA ALA A 234 26.57 -22.17 7.00
C ALA A 234 26.13 -20.77 7.44
N TYR A 235 25.77 -20.60 8.72
CA TYR A 235 25.40 -19.29 9.26
C TYR A 235 26.55 -18.28 9.17
N GLN A 236 27.78 -18.70 9.46
CA GLN A 236 28.95 -17.81 9.36
C GLN A 236 29.23 -17.37 7.92
N ASP A 237 29.08 -18.27 6.93
CA ASP A 237 29.19 -17.91 5.52
C ASP A 237 28.13 -16.87 5.11
N LEU A 238 26.88 -17.11 5.51
CA LEU A 238 25.77 -16.18 5.25
C LEU A 238 26.00 -14.82 5.91
N TYR A 239 26.47 -14.81 7.16
CA TYR A 239 26.77 -13.61 7.91
C TYR A 239 27.82 -12.75 7.19
N ASN A 240 28.87 -13.39 6.66
CA ASN A 240 29.95 -12.71 5.96
C ASN A 240 29.53 -12.15 4.59
N ARG A 241 28.47 -12.69 3.98
CA ARG A 241 27.98 -12.31 2.64
C ARG A 241 26.89 -11.26 2.67
N THR A 242 26.16 -11.12 3.77
CA THR A 242 25.07 -10.13 3.90
C THR A 242 25.57 -8.83 4.53
N ALA A 243 25.02 -7.72 4.05
CA ALA A 243 25.15 -6.39 4.66
C ALA A 243 23.85 -5.94 5.38
N ASN A 244 22.80 -6.76 5.33
CA ASN A 244 21.53 -6.44 5.97
C ASN A 244 21.62 -6.70 7.48
N GLU A 245 21.53 -5.64 8.28
CA GLU A 245 21.69 -5.68 9.74
C GLU A 245 20.66 -6.57 10.44
N TYR A 246 19.40 -6.57 10.00
CA TYR A 246 18.37 -7.46 10.56
C TYR A 246 18.70 -8.93 10.30
N THR A 247 19.24 -9.22 9.12
CA THR A 247 19.68 -10.57 8.76
C THR A 247 20.90 -10.98 9.59
N ARG A 248 21.85 -10.08 9.83
CA ARG A 248 23.00 -10.37 10.70
C ARG A 248 22.57 -10.62 12.14
N ALA A 249 21.72 -9.78 12.71
CA ALA A 249 21.15 -9.98 14.04
C ALA A 249 20.42 -11.33 14.16
N TYR A 250 19.63 -11.70 13.14
CA TYR A 250 18.99 -13.00 13.08
C TYR A 250 20.01 -14.15 13.06
N LEU A 251 21.07 -14.04 12.24
CA LEU A 251 22.11 -15.06 12.14
C LEU A 251 22.91 -15.19 13.45
N ASP A 252 23.28 -14.08 14.10
CA ASP A 252 23.89 -14.08 15.43
C ASP A 252 22.99 -14.76 16.45
N TYR A 253 21.70 -14.46 16.39
CA TYR A 253 20.73 -15.09 17.28
C TYR A 253 20.66 -16.61 17.07
N GLN A 254 20.61 -17.07 15.81
CA GLN A 254 20.62 -18.50 15.49
C GLN A 254 21.93 -19.18 15.90
N MET A 255 23.09 -18.58 15.61
CA MET A 255 24.40 -19.10 16.03
C MET A 255 24.47 -19.22 17.55
N GLY A 256 24.02 -18.20 18.28
CA GLY A 256 23.98 -18.23 19.75
C GLY A 256 23.09 -19.35 20.29
N SER A 257 21.92 -19.56 19.67
CA SER A 257 21.02 -20.66 20.03
C SER A 257 21.69 -22.03 19.81
N VAL A 258 22.37 -22.23 18.68
CA VAL A 258 23.12 -23.46 18.38
C VAL A 258 24.28 -23.68 19.37
N TYR A 259 25.02 -22.63 19.72
CA TYR A 259 26.08 -22.70 20.72
C TYR A 259 25.54 -23.09 22.10
N LEU A 260 24.40 -22.55 22.54
CA LEU A 260 23.75 -22.96 23.80
C LEU A 260 23.32 -24.43 23.76
N GLN A 261 22.69 -24.87 22.67
CA GLN A 261 22.24 -26.26 22.50
C GLN A 261 23.39 -27.27 22.44
N SER A 262 24.55 -26.86 21.92
CA SER A 262 25.77 -27.67 21.89
C SER A 262 26.62 -27.56 23.16
N GLY A 263 26.18 -26.82 24.18
CA GLY A 263 26.86 -26.70 25.47
C GLY A 263 28.06 -25.74 25.48
N GLN A 264 28.07 -24.74 24.61
CA GLN A 264 29.14 -23.75 24.42
C GLN A 264 28.69 -22.32 24.75
N PRO A 265 28.30 -22.01 26.00
CA PRO A 265 27.68 -20.74 26.37
C PRO A 265 28.56 -19.51 26.13
N ASP A 266 29.89 -19.62 26.32
CA ASP A 266 30.79 -18.48 26.10
C ASP A 266 30.78 -18.00 24.64
N GLN A 267 30.71 -18.94 23.68
CA GLN A 267 30.57 -18.60 22.26
C GLN A 267 29.20 -18.02 21.95
N ALA A 268 28.14 -18.56 22.57
CA ALA A 268 26.79 -18.03 22.42
C ALA A 268 26.68 -16.57 22.86
N TYR A 269 27.22 -16.26 24.04
CA TYR A 269 27.17 -14.91 24.59
C TYR A 269 28.04 -13.94 23.78
N THR A 270 29.12 -14.42 23.15
CA THR A 270 29.94 -13.60 22.25
C THR A 270 29.15 -13.16 21.02
N VAL A 271 28.42 -14.06 20.36
CA VAL A 271 27.62 -13.68 19.16
C VAL A 271 26.38 -12.87 19.52
N TYR A 272 25.73 -13.14 20.66
CA TYR A 272 24.65 -12.26 21.15
C TYR A 272 25.17 -10.86 21.47
N LEU A 273 26.38 -10.73 22.02
CA LEU A 273 26.99 -9.42 22.26
C LEU A 273 27.30 -8.70 20.95
N ASP A 274 27.80 -9.40 19.92
CA ASP A 274 27.99 -8.81 18.58
C ASP A 274 26.70 -8.19 18.03
N ALA A 275 25.57 -8.90 18.18
CA ALA A 275 24.27 -8.36 17.77
C ALA A 275 23.85 -7.12 18.58
N VAL A 276 24.10 -7.12 19.89
CA VAL A 276 23.78 -5.99 20.79
C VAL A 276 24.59 -4.75 20.45
N GLU A 277 25.87 -4.90 20.16
CA GLU A 277 26.77 -3.80 19.86
C GLU A 277 26.57 -3.24 18.44
N ASN A 278 26.18 -4.07 17.47
CA ASN A 278 26.15 -3.66 16.07
C ASN A 278 24.75 -3.51 15.46
N TYR A 279 23.74 -4.21 15.98
CA TYR A 279 22.41 -4.31 15.35
C TYR A 279 21.26 -4.00 16.32
N PRO A 280 21.25 -2.84 17.01
CA PRO A 280 20.32 -2.59 18.11
C PRO A 280 18.85 -2.41 17.70
N LEU A 281 18.56 -2.20 16.41
CA LEU A 281 17.20 -2.02 15.89
C LEU A 281 16.44 -3.36 15.74
N SER A 282 17.13 -4.50 15.73
CA SER A 282 16.51 -5.80 15.49
C SER A 282 15.89 -6.38 16.76
N TYR A 283 14.70 -6.98 16.63
CA TYR A 283 14.09 -7.71 17.73
C TYR A 283 14.87 -8.98 18.12
N ASP A 284 15.54 -9.62 17.16
CA ASP A 284 16.42 -10.77 17.44
C ASP A 284 17.58 -10.39 18.37
N THR A 285 18.09 -9.16 18.25
CA THR A 285 19.09 -8.59 19.17
C THR A 285 18.54 -8.48 20.59
N TYR A 286 17.30 -8.02 20.75
CA TYR A 286 16.65 -7.97 22.07
C TYR A 286 16.47 -9.37 22.68
N GLN A 287 16.16 -10.39 21.86
CA GLN A 287 16.13 -11.77 22.35
C GLN A 287 17.51 -12.24 22.85
N GLY A 288 18.57 -11.94 22.10
CA GLY A 288 19.96 -12.22 22.53
C GLY A 288 20.36 -11.47 23.80
N LEU A 289 19.97 -10.20 23.93
CA LEU A 289 20.22 -9.37 25.11
C LEU A 289 19.67 -9.99 26.39
N ILE A 290 18.44 -10.55 26.35
CA ILE A 290 17.84 -11.23 27.51
C ILE A 290 18.75 -12.36 27.99
N TRP A 291 19.23 -13.21 27.08
CA TRP A 291 20.09 -14.35 27.43
C TRP A 291 21.38 -13.91 28.12
N ILE A 292 22.08 -12.90 27.59
CA ILE A 292 23.36 -12.44 28.16
C ILE A 292 23.16 -11.70 29.49
N VAL A 293 22.07 -10.93 29.65
CA VAL A 293 21.75 -10.23 30.90
C VAL A 293 21.37 -11.22 32.01
N GLU A 294 20.54 -12.22 31.71
CA GLU A 294 20.15 -13.26 32.69
C GLU A 294 21.35 -14.11 33.12
N ALA A 295 22.30 -14.35 32.21
CA ALA A 295 23.54 -15.05 32.51
C ALA A 295 24.55 -14.20 33.30
N GLY A 296 24.31 -12.89 33.46
CA GLY A 296 25.26 -11.96 34.05
C GLY A 296 26.52 -11.76 33.20
N TYR A 297 26.43 -12.00 31.89
CA TYR A 297 27.52 -11.77 30.96
C TYR A 297 27.71 -10.25 30.77
N PRO A 298 28.96 -9.74 30.75
CA PRO A 298 29.20 -8.30 30.65
C PRO A 298 28.63 -7.71 29.36
N VAL A 299 27.83 -6.66 29.50
CA VAL A 299 27.27 -5.86 28.40
C VAL A 299 27.33 -4.38 28.79
N SER A 300 27.62 -3.52 27.83
CA SER A 300 27.56 -2.08 28.03
C SER A 300 26.15 -1.62 28.36
N GLU A 301 26.00 -0.77 29.38
CA GLU A 301 24.70 -0.19 29.72
C GLU A 301 24.18 0.77 28.64
N PHE A 302 25.08 1.32 27.80
CA PHE A 302 24.71 2.12 26.64
C PHE A 302 24.00 1.28 25.58
N ASP A 303 24.63 0.17 25.14
CA ASP A 303 24.07 -0.69 24.09
C ASP A 303 22.79 -1.38 24.56
N ARG A 304 22.76 -1.80 25.84
CA ARG A 304 21.53 -2.28 26.48
C ARG A 304 20.40 -1.26 26.37
N GLY A 305 20.67 0.00 26.69
CA GLY A 305 19.68 1.07 26.63
C GLY A 305 19.13 1.29 25.21
N LEU A 306 20.00 1.23 24.19
CA LEU A 306 19.58 1.35 22.79
C LEU A 306 18.70 0.19 22.35
N VAL A 307 19.12 -1.05 22.61
CA VAL A 307 18.36 -2.25 22.28
C VAL A 307 16.99 -2.24 22.98
N ASP A 308 16.96 -1.93 24.28
CA ASP A 308 15.71 -1.82 25.05
C ASP A 308 14.79 -0.73 24.46
N TYR A 309 15.35 0.42 24.04
CA TYR A 309 14.57 1.50 23.42
C TYR A 309 13.92 1.04 22.11
N PHE A 310 14.69 0.46 21.19
CA PHE A 310 14.16 -0.01 19.91
C PHE A 310 13.21 -1.20 20.03
N ALA A 311 13.35 -2.01 21.09
CA ALA A 311 12.39 -3.05 21.46
C ALA A 311 11.11 -2.50 22.14
N GLY A 312 10.99 -1.19 22.32
CA GLY A 312 9.84 -0.53 22.95
C GLY A 312 9.81 -0.68 24.49
N GLN A 313 10.90 -1.14 25.10
CA GLN A 313 11.04 -1.31 26.55
C GLN A 313 11.55 -0.02 27.20
N TYR A 314 10.81 1.08 27.05
CA TYR A 314 11.25 2.43 27.41
C TYR A 314 11.73 2.58 28.87
N ALA A 315 11.06 1.92 29.83
CA ALA A 315 11.47 1.97 31.23
C ALA A 315 12.81 1.26 31.48
N LEU A 316 13.07 0.13 30.80
CA LEU A 316 14.35 -0.58 30.89
C LEU A 316 15.46 0.22 30.23
N ALA A 317 15.17 0.83 29.08
CA ALA A 317 16.08 1.71 28.36
C ALA A 317 16.54 2.88 29.24
N ILE A 318 15.60 3.61 29.85
CA ILE A 318 15.90 4.72 30.77
C ILE A 318 16.78 4.23 31.92
N ALA A 319 16.44 3.10 32.55
CA ALA A 319 17.22 2.57 33.67
C ALA A 319 18.65 2.17 33.27
N ALA A 320 18.85 1.62 32.07
CA ALA A 320 20.18 1.30 31.54
C ALA A 320 20.99 2.57 31.27
N PHE A 321 20.39 3.54 30.58
CA PHE A 321 20.99 4.85 30.35
C PHE A 321 21.37 5.61 31.63
N ASP A 322 20.54 5.54 32.67
CA ASP A 322 20.87 6.13 33.98
C ASP A 322 22.08 5.43 34.62
N ARG A 323 22.19 4.10 34.53
CA ARG A 323 23.38 3.38 35.01
C ARG A 323 24.63 3.79 34.23
N TYR A 324 24.51 3.95 32.91
CA TYR A 324 25.62 4.42 32.05
C TYR A 324 26.12 5.81 32.46
N LEU A 325 25.24 6.80 32.57
CA LEU A 325 25.63 8.18 32.92
C LEU A 325 26.11 8.31 34.38
N ASN A 326 25.61 7.50 35.30
CA ASN A 326 26.13 7.45 36.67
C ASN A 326 27.57 6.92 36.73
N GLN A 327 27.92 5.99 35.84
CA GLN A 327 29.26 5.43 35.74
C GLN A 327 30.22 6.34 34.95
N PHE A 328 29.70 7.02 33.91
CA PHE A 328 30.46 7.88 33.01
C PHE A 328 29.77 9.26 32.85
N PRO A 329 29.90 10.18 33.82
CA PRO A 329 29.21 11.47 33.76
C PRO A 329 29.67 12.40 32.63
N GLU A 330 30.90 12.21 32.13
CA GLU A 330 31.47 12.90 30.97
C GLU A 330 31.59 11.95 29.76
N ALA A 331 30.62 11.05 29.61
CA ALA A 331 30.61 10.04 28.56
C ALA A 331 30.66 10.64 27.14
N GLU A 332 31.37 9.95 26.25
CA GLU A 332 31.39 10.22 24.81
C GLU A 332 29.98 10.21 24.19
N HIS A 333 29.06 9.39 24.72
CA HIS A 333 27.69 9.24 24.20
C HIS A 333 26.63 10.02 25.00
N TYR A 334 27.01 11.05 25.75
CA TYR A 334 26.07 11.81 26.59
C TYR A 334 24.87 12.34 25.79
N ASP A 335 25.11 12.91 24.61
CA ASP A 335 24.09 13.45 23.71
C ASP A 335 23.09 12.38 23.22
N ILE A 336 23.61 11.24 22.76
CA ILE A 336 22.81 10.11 22.27
C ILE A 336 21.94 9.56 23.41
N VAL A 337 22.52 9.39 24.60
CA VAL A 337 21.81 8.87 25.77
C VAL A 337 20.68 9.83 26.17
N ARG A 338 20.97 11.13 26.33
CA ARG A 338 19.94 12.11 26.67
C ARG A 338 18.85 12.20 25.60
N TYR A 339 19.22 12.08 24.34
CA TYR A 339 18.28 12.09 23.22
C TYR A 339 17.30 10.92 23.33
N TYR A 340 17.77 9.69 23.45
CA TYR A 340 16.89 8.53 23.56
C TYR A 340 16.13 8.46 24.89
N GLN A 341 16.69 8.96 25.99
CA GLN A 341 15.93 9.14 27.23
C GLN A 341 14.76 10.11 27.05
N ALA A 342 14.97 11.24 26.36
CA ALA A 342 13.89 12.19 26.08
C ALA A 342 12.78 11.55 25.23
N LEU A 343 13.15 10.79 24.19
CA LEU A 343 12.18 10.07 23.36
C LEU A 343 11.43 9.00 24.16
N ALA A 344 12.11 8.26 25.02
CA ALA A 344 11.52 7.26 25.91
C ALA A 344 10.52 7.91 26.90
N PHE A 345 10.89 9.02 27.54
CA PHE A 345 10.00 9.77 28.43
C PHE A 345 8.77 10.30 27.69
N ARG A 346 8.93 10.82 26.47
CA ARG A 346 7.80 11.23 25.63
C ARG A 346 6.85 10.07 25.36
N SER A 347 7.37 8.90 25.00
CA SER A 347 6.58 7.68 24.76
C SER A 347 5.84 7.19 26.01
N LEU A 348 6.35 7.50 27.21
CA LEU A 348 5.69 7.23 28.49
C LEU A 348 4.69 8.31 28.93
N GLY A 349 4.54 9.41 28.17
CA GLY A 349 3.65 10.52 28.51
C GLY A 349 4.29 11.63 29.35
N GLU A 350 5.58 11.50 29.70
CA GLU A 350 6.32 12.43 30.56
C GLU A 350 6.94 13.56 29.72
N HIS A 351 6.08 14.38 29.12
CA HIS A 351 6.47 15.34 28.09
C HIS A 351 7.35 16.50 28.57
N GLU A 352 7.20 16.94 29.83
CA GLU A 352 8.06 18.00 30.38
C GLU A 352 9.48 17.49 30.63
N GLN A 353 9.61 16.27 31.20
CA GLN A 353 10.91 15.64 31.40
C GLN A 353 11.64 15.41 30.08
N ALA A 354 10.91 15.02 29.03
CA ALA A 354 11.46 14.91 27.69
C ALA A 354 12.02 16.26 27.19
N ILE A 355 11.29 17.36 27.36
CA ILE A 355 11.76 18.70 26.97
C ILE A 355 12.98 19.12 27.78
N GLU A 356 13.01 18.86 29.09
CA GLU A 356 14.17 19.17 29.94
C GLU A 356 15.45 18.51 29.42
N TYR A 357 15.39 17.23 29.04
CA TYR A 357 16.55 16.51 28.52
C TYR A 357 16.97 16.98 27.12
N LEU A 358 16.03 17.40 26.28
CA LEU A 358 16.34 18.03 24.99
C LEU A 358 17.00 19.40 25.20
N ASP A 359 16.55 20.16 26.21
CA ASP A 359 17.14 21.44 26.58
C ASP A 359 18.58 21.31 27.10
N GLU A 360 18.91 20.22 27.82
CA GLU A 360 20.29 19.91 28.18
C GLU A 360 21.20 19.79 26.95
N ILE A 361 20.77 19.05 25.92
CA ILE A 361 21.53 18.90 24.67
C ILE A 361 21.68 20.25 23.97
N ILE A 362 20.57 20.99 23.84
CA ILE A 362 20.53 22.28 23.17
C ILE A 362 21.49 23.29 23.83
N ALA A 363 21.51 23.35 25.16
CA ALA A 363 22.29 24.32 25.91
C ALA A 363 23.77 23.94 26.03
N ALA A 364 24.08 22.65 26.17
CA ALA A 364 25.43 22.20 26.50
C ALA A 364 26.25 21.72 25.30
N LEU A 365 25.62 21.27 24.21
CA LEU A 365 26.30 20.50 23.15
C LEU A 365 26.00 21.02 21.74
N PRO A 366 26.35 22.27 21.39
CA PRO A 366 26.06 22.87 20.08
C PRO A 366 26.75 22.18 18.89
N ASP A 367 27.84 21.45 19.14
CA ASP A 367 28.61 20.73 18.11
C ASP A 367 28.15 19.26 17.94
N SER A 368 27.18 18.79 18.74
CA SER A 368 26.65 17.42 18.64
C SER A 368 25.84 17.22 17.36
N GLU A 369 25.93 16.04 16.74
CA GLU A 369 25.07 15.65 15.62
C GLU A 369 23.58 15.60 16.02
N ARG A 370 23.29 15.36 17.31
CA ARG A 370 21.94 15.37 17.88
C ARG A 370 21.45 16.75 18.26
N TRP A 371 22.28 17.79 18.18
CA TRP A 371 21.88 19.14 18.57
C TRP A 371 20.67 19.63 17.78
N ALA A 372 20.72 19.56 16.45
CA ALA A 372 19.59 19.95 15.61
C ALA A 372 18.37 19.02 15.77
N ASP A 373 18.59 17.72 16.00
CA ASP A 373 17.52 16.78 16.31
C ASP A 373 16.80 17.16 17.62
N ALA A 374 17.54 17.62 18.64
CA ALA A 374 16.95 18.01 19.92
C ALA A 374 16.00 19.21 19.78
N TRP A 375 16.36 20.21 18.98
CA TRP A 375 15.47 21.33 18.63
C TRP A 375 14.18 20.86 17.94
N TRP A 376 14.31 19.95 16.97
CA TRP A 376 13.16 19.38 16.26
C TRP A 376 12.24 18.60 17.21
N GLU A 377 12.80 17.67 17.99
CA GLU A 377 12.04 16.85 18.93
C GLU A 377 11.40 17.67 20.03
N LYS A 378 12.02 18.78 20.47
CA LYS A 378 11.45 19.72 21.44
C LYS A 378 10.22 20.41 20.85
N ALA A 379 10.37 21.01 19.66
CA ALA A 379 9.25 21.66 18.97
C ALA A 379 8.12 20.66 18.69
N TYR A 380 8.44 19.46 18.21
CA TYR A 380 7.47 18.40 17.97
C TYR A 380 6.72 17.98 19.24
N THR A 381 7.43 17.77 20.35
CA THR A 381 6.82 17.46 21.65
C THR A 381 5.87 18.57 22.10
N GLN A 382 6.28 19.83 21.94
CA GLN A 382 5.46 20.99 22.29
C GLN A 382 4.16 21.08 21.46
N TRP A 383 4.21 21.00 20.14
CA TRP A 383 2.99 21.17 19.33
C TRP A 383 2.15 19.89 19.24
N ALA A 384 2.76 18.72 19.10
CA ALA A 384 2.04 17.48 18.81
C ALA A 384 1.43 16.84 20.07
N PHE A 385 2.11 16.94 21.22
CA PHE A 385 1.68 16.30 22.47
C PHE A 385 1.11 17.31 23.47
N GLN A 386 1.65 18.52 23.54
CA GLN A 386 1.21 19.54 24.49
C GLN A 386 0.32 20.64 23.87
N GLN A 387 0.12 20.65 22.56
CA GLN A 387 -0.64 21.68 21.82
C GLN A 387 -0.10 23.12 22.03
N ARG A 388 1.19 23.27 22.38
CA ARG A 388 1.88 24.55 22.59
C ARG A 388 2.48 25.07 21.27
N TYR A 389 1.62 25.42 20.31
CA TYR A 389 2.02 25.84 18.96
C TYR A 389 2.98 27.05 18.94
N GLU A 390 2.69 28.07 19.75
CA GLU A 390 3.53 29.27 19.83
C GLU A 390 4.95 28.95 20.31
N ALA A 391 5.07 28.13 21.36
CA ALA A 391 6.34 27.70 21.92
C ALA A 391 7.14 26.84 20.92
N ALA A 392 6.47 25.94 20.21
CA ALA A 392 7.08 25.10 19.18
C ALA A 392 7.62 25.92 18.02
N ARG A 393 6.83 26.87 17.54
CA ARG A 393 7.23 27.81 16.49
C ARG A 393 8.44 28.64 16.93
N GLN A 394 8.38 29.22 18.14
CA GLN A 394 9.48 30.02 18.66
C GLN A 394 10.76 29.19 18.81
N THR A 395 10.65 27.94 19.28
CA THR A 395 11.78 26.99 19.36
C THR A 395 12.48 26.83 17.99
N LEU A 396 11.73 26.62 16.91
CA LEU A 396 12.32 26.51 15.57
C LEU A 396 12.87 27.83 15.03
N VAL A 397 12.23 28.96 15.35
CA VAL A 397 12.72 30.29 14.98
C VAL A 397 14.01 30.64 15.72
N ASP A 398 14.13 30.26 16.99
CA ASP A 398 15.32 30.46 17.81
C ASP A 398 16.51 29.67 17.26
N PHE A 399 16.29 28.42 16.81
CA PHE A 399 17.30 27.65 16.09
C PHE A 399 17.82 28.39 14.85
N VAL A 400 16.90 28.92 14.02
CA VAL A 400 17.26 29.65 12.79
C VAL A 400 18.03 30.93 13.13
N ALA A 401 17.67 31.62 14.20
CA ALA A 401 18.37 32.82 14.66
C ALA A 401 19.77 32.50 15.21
N GLN A 402 19.92 31.39 15.93
CA GLN A 402 21.17 30.96 16.54
C GLN A 402 22.15 30.38 15.49
N SER A 403 21.64 29.62 14.53
CA SER A 403 22.43 28.86 13.56
C SER A 403 21.90 29.04 12.12
N PRO A 404 21.89 30.28 11.57
CA PRO A 404 21.32 30.57 10.26
C PRO A 404 22.03 29.87 9.09
N ALA A 405 23.31 29.52 9.24
CA ALA A 405 24.05 28.79 8.20
C ALA A 405 23.84 27.28 8.25
N HIS A 406 23.10 26.76 9.23
CA HIS A 406 22.92 25.32 9.39
C HIS A 406 22.03 24.75 8.25
N PRO A 407 22.37 23.59 7.67
CA PRO A 407 21.60 23.01 6.55
C PRO A 407 20.11 22.78 6.82
N ARG A 408 19.72 22.59 8.09
CA ARG A 408 18.31 22.42 8.52
C ARG A 408 17.55 23.73 8.76
N ALA A 409 18.21 24.89 8.77
CA ALA A 409 17.55 26.17 9.05
C ALA A 409 16.38 26.48 8.08
N PRO A 410 16.50 26.25 6.75
CA PRO A 410 15.37 26.41 5.83
C PRO A 410 14.18 25.50 6.17
N ALA A 411 14.46 24.22 6.50
CA ALA A 411 13.42 23.26 6.85
C ALA A 411 12.71 23.63 8.16
N PHE A 412 13.45 24.15 9.15
CA PHE A 412 12.87 24.57 10.44
C PHE A 412 12.01 25.81 10.27
N LEU A 413 12.42 26.74 9.41
CA LEU A 413 11.63 27.91 9.09
C LEU A 413 10.34 27.56 8.31
N MET A 414 10.42 26.59 7.39
CA MET A 414 9.24 26.02 6.73
C MET A 414 8.27 25.40 7.76
N GLU A 415 8.77 24.55 8.66
CA GLU A 415 7.93 23.89 9.67
C GLU A 415 7.36 24.88 10.69
N ALA A 416 8.12 25.91 11.09
CA ALA A 416 7.60 27.01 11.91
C ALA A 416 6.37 27.68 11.26
N GLY A 417 6.41 27.92 9.95
CA GLY A 417 5.26 28.43 9.19
C GLY A 417 4.08 27.44 9.15
N ARG A 418 4.34 26.13 9.02
CA ARG A 418 3.31 25.08 9.09
C ARG A 418 2.67 24.98 10.47
N ILE A 419 3.44 25.12 11.55
CA ILE A 419 2.93 25.16 12.93
C ILE A 419 2.03 26.38 13.13
N ALA A 420 2.43 27.56 12.62
CA ALA A 420 1.60 28.77 12.65
C ALA A 420 0.29 28.58 11.86
N GLU A 421 0.36 27.95 10.67
CA GLU A 421 -0.82 27.59 9.87
C GLU A 421 -1.77 26.66 10.64
N ARG A 422 -1.24 25.64 11.31
CA ARG A 422 -2.01 24.69 12.14
C ARG A 422 -2.74 25.37 13.29
N GLN A 423 -2.11 26.38 13.90
CA GLN A 423 -2.70 27.21 14.95
C GLN A 423 -3.78 28.17 14.42
N GLY A 424 -3.82 28.40 13.09
CA GLY A 424 -4.68 29.42 12.47
C GLY A 424 -4.05 30.82 12.41
N ALA A 425 -2.78 30.97 12.81
CA ALA A 425 -2.03 32.22 12.74
C ALA A 425 -1.49 32.45 11.30
N LEU A 426 -2.41 32.68 10.36
CA LEU A 426 -2.08 32.71 8.92
C LEU A 426 -1.16 33.87 8.52
N ASP A 427 -1.23 35.01 9.20
CA ASP A 427 -0.31 36.13 8.95
C ASP A 427 1.12 35.77 9.31
N ASP A 428 1.32 35.19 10.49
CA ASP A 428 2.63 34.74 10.97
C ASP A 428 3.19 33.61 10.09
N ALA A 429 2.33 32.69 9.63
CA ALA A 429 2.72 31.65 8.68
C ALA A 429 3.28 32.25 7.38
N VAL A 430 2.58 33.24 6.81
CA VAL A 430 3.02 33.94 5.60
C VAL A 430 4.33 34.69 5.85
N GLU A 431 4.50 35.33 7.02
CA GLU A 431 5.74 36.03 7.37
C GLU A 431 6.94 35.07 7.44
N LEU A 432 6.78 33.91 8.10
CA LEU A 432 7.82 32.88 8.20
C LEU A 432 8.18 32.28 6.84
N TRP A 433 7.18 31.97 6.01
CA TRP A 433 7.43 31.52 4.64
C TRP A 433 8.06 32.61 3.77
N GLN A 434 7.71 33.88 3.96
CA GLN A 434 8.35 34.99 3.26
C GLN A 434 9.82 35.12 3.64
N ARG A 435 10.17 34.95 4.92
CA ARG A 435 11.57 34.92 5.38
C ARG A 435 12.37 33.85 4.66
N LEU A 436 11.82 32.65 4.46
CA LEU A 436 12.48 31.58 3.70
C LEU A 436 12.91 32.06 2.30
N THR A 437 12.05 32.81 1.62
CA THR A 437 12.35 33.33 0.27
C THR A 437 13.44 34.40 0.21
N VAL A 438 13.75 35.04 1.34
CA VAL A 438 14.73 36.13 1.46
C VAL A 438 16.04 35.63 2.06
N GLU A 439 15.95 34.85 3.14
CA GLU A 439 17.09 34.31 3.88
C GLU A 439 17.69 33.08 3.17
N TYR A 440 16.86 32.27 2.49
CA TYR A 440 17.26 31.00 1.88
C TYR A 440 16.72 30.83 0.45
N PRO A 441 17.00 31.76 -0.48
CA PRO A 441 16.37 31.79 -1.81
C PRO A 441 16.68 30.57 -2.71
N ALA A 442 17.69 29.77 -2.37
CA ALA A 442 18.09 28.56 -3.09
C ALA A 442 17.60 27.25 -2.43
N ALA A 443 16.84 27.33 -1.34
CA ALA A 443 16.34 26.14 -0.65
C ALA A 443 15.16 25.51 -1.40
N ASP A 444 15.09 24.19 -1.41
CA ASP A 444 14.06 23.42 -2.14
C ASP A 444 12.64 23.77 -1.65
N GLN A 445 12.50 24.15 -0.38
CA GLN A 445 11.22 24.50 0.25
C GLN A 445 10.63 25.84 -0.22
N VAL A 446 11.37 26.66 -0.99
CA VAL A 446 10.94 28.01 -1.38
C VAL A 446 9.67 27.99 -2.23
N ALA A 447 9.58 27.09 -3.22
CA ALA A 447 8.41 27.01 -4.10
C ALA A 447 7.14 26.69 -3.29
N ASP A 448 7.22 25.69 -2.41
CA ASP A 448 6.14 25.29 -1.51
C ASP A 448 5.75 26.43 -0.55
N ALA A 449 6.72 27.14 0.01
CA ALA A 449 6.46 28.25 0.93
C ALA A 449 5.71 29.39 0.24
N VAL A 450 6.09 29.73 -0.99
CA VAL A 450 5.42 30.76 -1.80
C VAL A 450 4.00 30.32 -2.15
N PHE A 451 3.81 29.06 -2.52
CA PHE A 451 2.48 28.50 -2.81
C PHE A 451 1.57 28.51 -1.58
N LEU A 452 2.05 28.00 -0.44
CA LEU A 452 1.32 27.97 0.81
C LEU A 452 1.00 29.37 1.34
N ALA A 453 1.87 30.35 1.14
CA ALA A 453 1.58 31.75 1.45
C ALA A 453 0.40 32.27 0.61
N GLY A 454 0.33 31.92 -0.68
CA GLY A 454 -0.82 32.22 -1.53
C GLY A 454 -2.11 31.59 -1.02
N ILE A 455 -2.07 30.30 -0.64
CA ILE A 455 -3.20 29.58 -0.05
C ILE A 455 -3.64 30.22 1.28
N ALA A 456 -2.71 30.61 2.15
CA ALA A 456 -3.03 31.30 3.40
C ALA A 456 -3.73 32.64 3.16
N ARG A 457 -3.27 33.44 2.18
CA ARG A 457 -3.95 34.69 1.79
C ARG A 457 -5.33 34.43 1.18
N TYR A 458 -5.48 33.37 0.39
CA TYR A 458 -6.76 32.95 -0.16
C TYR A 458 -7.76 32.61 0.96
N ARG A 459 -7.32 31.85 1.97
CA ARG A 459 -8.12 31.50 3.16
C ARG A 459 -8.54 32.71 3.99
N GLN A 460 -7.75 33.78 3.99
CA GLN A 460 -8.09 35.06 4.62
C GLN A 460 -9.03 35.93 3.76
N ALA A 461 -9.46 35.44 2.58
CA ALA A 461 -10.19 36.21 1.57
C ALA A 461 -9.45 37.45 1.04
N ASP A 462 -8.12 37.52 1.21
CA ASP A 462 -7.27 38.53 0.57
C ASP A 462 -6.83 38.06 -0.81
N PHE A 463 -7.81 37.93 -1.71
CA PHE A 463 -7.61 37.39 -3.07
C PHE A 463 -6.62 38.21 -3.90
N SER A 464 -6.51 39.52 -3.61
CA SER A 464 -5.57 40.42 -4.27
C SER A 464 -4.11 40.07 -3.96
N ARG A 465 -3.79 39.80 -2.69
CA ARG A 465 -2.46 39.37 -2.28
C ARG A 465 -2.23 37.90 -2.60
N ALA A 466 -3.25 37.06 -2.48
CA ALA A 466 -3.16 35.65 -2.88
C ALA A 466 -2.72 35.52 -4.34
N ARG A 467 -3.34 36.28 -5.25
CA ARG A 467 -2.95 36.33 -6.66
C ARG A 467 -1.49 36.74 -6.86
N GLN A 468 -0.99 37.73 -6.13
CA GLN A 468 0.42 38.15 -6.22
C GLN A 468 1.39 37.03 -5.78
N TRP A 469 1.01 36.25 -4.75
CA TRP A 469 1.77 35.08 -4.34
C TRP A 469 1.76 33.97 -5.41
N PHE A 470 0.63 33.71 -6.07
CA PHE A 470 0.58 32.73 -7.16
C PHE A 470 1.33 33.20 -8.42
N GLU A 471 1.33 34.50 -8.73
CA GLU A 471 2.17 35.08 -9.78
C GLU A 471 3.66 34.92 -9.46
N ARG A 472 4.03 35.08 -8.18
CA ARG A 472 5.39 34.80 -7.70
C ARG A 472 5.71 33.31 -7.80
N TYR A 473 4.80 32.43 -7.42
CA TYR A 473 4.94 30.98 -7.51
C TYR A 473 5.15 30.51 -8.95
N LEU A 474 4.45 31.11 -9.92
CA LEU A 474 4.67 30.85 -11.34
C LEU A 474 6.13 31.08 -11.77
N GLY A 475 6.82 32.05 -11.14
CA GLY A 475 8.25 32.30 -11.38
C GLY A 475 9.18 31.23 -10.79
N TYR A 476 8.72 30.44 -9.81
CA TYR A 476 9.44 29.31 -9.22
C TYR A 476 9.04 27.95 -9.83
N ALA A 477 7.96 27.90 -10.61
CA ALA A 477 7.44 26.66 -11.17
C ALA A 477 8.44 25.99 -12.13
N SER A 478 8.87 24.79 -11.75
CA SER A 478 9.81 23.93 -12.46
C SER A 478 9.09 22.90 -13.35
N SER A 479 7.86 22.51 -13.00
CA SER A 479 7.09 21.48 -13.71
C SER A 479 5.82 22.02 -14.39
N ALA A 480 5.26 21.22 -15.30
CA ALA A 480 3.98 21.48 -15.95
C ALA A 480 2.83 21.63 -14.93
N GLY A 481 2.75 20.69 -13.98
CA GLY A 481 1.75 20.70 -12.92
C GLY A 481 1.85 21.92 -12.00
N GLU A 482 3.06 22.38 -11.66
CA GLU A 482 3.24 23.60 -10.87
C GLU A 482 2.79 24.87 -11.61
N ARG A 483 3.06 24.96 -12.93
CA ARG A 483 2.53 26.05 -13.76
C ARG A 483 1.01 26.00 -13.83
N ALA A 484 0.43 24.82 -14.03
CA ALA A 484 -1.02 24.63 -14.05
C ALA A 484 -1.65 25.04 -12.70
N ALA A 485 -1.03 24.67 -11.58
CA ALA A 485 -1.44 25.06 -10.24
C ALA A 485 -1.45 26.59 -10.05
N ALA A 486 -0.38 27.26 -10.48
CA ALA A 486 -0.29 28.72 -10.39
C ALA A 486 -1.42 29.41 -11.15
N TYR A 487 -1.62 29.04 -12.43
CA TYR A 487 -2.70 29.59 -13.25
C TYR A 487 -4.08 29.28 -12.70
N PHE A 488 -4.30 28.05 -12.22
CA PHE A 488 -5.55 27.64 -11.61
C PHE A 488 -5.92 28.53 -10.41
N TRP A 489 -4.97 28.72 -9.49
CA TRP A 489 -5.20 29.53 -8.29
C TRP A 489 -5.30 31.03 -8.59
N MET A 490 -4.60 31.54 -9.61
CA MET A 490 -4.84 32.89 -10.14
C MET A 490 -6.26 33.04 -10.68
N GLY A 491 -6.78 32.02 -11.38
CA GLY A 491 -8.16 31.97 -11.87
C GLY A 491 -9.19 31.97 -10.74
N LYS A 492 -8.97 31.17 -9.70
CA LYS A 492 -9.79 31.15 -8.47
C LYS A 492 -9.81 32.51 -7.77
N CYS A 493 -8.66 33.20 -7.67
CA CYS A 493 -8.58 34.55 -7.12
C CYS A 493 -9.39 35.55 -7.96
N ALA A 494 -9.23 35.53 -9.29
CA ALA A 494 -9.97 36.40 -10.20
C ALA A 494 -11.49 36.15 -10.12
N GLN A 495 -11.91 34.89 -10.05
CA GLN A 495 -13.31 34.51 -9.87
C GLN A 495 -13.88 35.06 -8.55
N ALA A 496 -13.15 34.92 -7.44
CA ALA A 496 -13.57 35.44 -6.14
C ALA A 496 -13.65 36.98 -6.09
N MET A 497 -12.87 37.68 -6.93
CA MET A 497 -12.93 39.15 -7.11
C MET A 497 -14.00 39.61 -8.12
N GLY A 498 -14.70 38.69 -8.79
CA GLY A 498 -15.71 39.00 -9.82
C GLY A 498 -15.13 39.35 -11.19
N GLU A 499 -13.85 39.04 -11.45
CA GLU A 499 -13.14 39.32 -12.70
C GLU A 499 -13.33 38.18 -13.72
N ALA A 500 -14.55 38.01 -14.25
CA ALA A 500 -14.91 36.86 -15.08
C ALA A 500 -13.95 36.58 -16.26
N GLY A 501 -13.59 37.61 -17.04
CA GLY A 501 -12.67 37.44 -18.17
C GLY A 501 -11.23 37.11 -17.75
N GLY A 502 -10.79 37.60 -16.58
CA GLY A 502 -9.49 37.25 -16.00
C GLY A 502 -9.45 35.81 -15.49
N ALA A 503 -10.54 35.36 -14.86
CA ALA A 503 -10.70 33.98 -14.40
C ALA A 503 -10.69 32.99 -15.57
N GLU A 504 -11.50 33.24 -16.61
CA GLU A 504 -11.56 32.40 -17.80
C GLU A 504 -10.18 32.26 -18.48
N ALA A 505 -9.48 33.39 -18.69
CA ALA A 505 -8.15 33.37 -19.30
C ALA A 505 -7.14 32.56 -18.47
N ALA A 506 -7.14 32.71 -17.15
CA ALA A 506 -6.25 31.96 -16.27
C ALA A 506 -6.56 30.46 -16.26
N PHE A 507 -7.85 30.07 -16.24
CA PHE A 507 -8.23 28.65 -16.34
C PHE A 507 -7.84 28.04 -17.69
N GLN A 508 -7.96 28.77 -18.80
CA GLN A 508 -7.49 28.30 -20.11
C GLN A 508 -5.97 28.06 -20.12
N GLN A 509 -5.18 28.92 -19.46
CA GLN A 509 -3.74 28.71 -19.29
C GLN A 509 -3.44 27.47 -18.44
N ALA A 510 -4.21 27.24 -17.36
CA ALA A 510 -4.08 26.03 -16.56
C ALA A 510 -4.32 24.77 -17.41
N VAL A 511 -5.44 24.71 -18.15
CA VAL A 511 -5.79 23.58 -19.05
C VAL A 511 -4.67 23.25 -20.04
N ALA A 512 -4.00 24.27 -20.59
CA ALA A 512 -2.94 24.09 -21.57
C ALA A 512 -1.58 23.70 -20.95
N ALA A 513 -1.35 24.01 -19.67
CA ALA A 513 -0.05 23.85 -19.03
C ALA A 513 0.28 22.37 -18.73
N ASP A 514 -0.71 21.57 -18.36
CA ASP A 514 -0.56 20.15 -18.00
C ASP A 514 -1.84 19.35 -18.32
N PRO A 515 -2.13 19.00 -19.59
CA PRO A 515 -3.48 18.67 -20.05
C PRO A 515 -4.22 17.53 -19.35
N THR A 516 -3.51 16.60 -18.69
CA THR A 516 -4.08 15.47 -17.94
C THR A 516 -3.89 15.60 -16.42
N GLY A 517 -3.18 16.63 -15.96
CA GLY A 517 -2.94 16.87 -14.55
C GLY A 517 -4.15 17.48 -13.83
N TYR A 518 -4.19 17.28 -12.51
CA TYR A 518 -5.32 17.65 -11.65
C TYR A 518 -5.83 19.07 -11.87
N TYR A 519 -4.94 20.07 -11.82
CA TYR A 519 -5.35 21.47 -11.92
C TYR A 519 -5.90 21.84 -13.29
N SER A 520 -5.44 21.17 -14.35
CA SER A 520 -5.93 21.36 -15.71
C SER A 520 -7.30 20.72 -15.89
N GLU A 521 -7.52 19.51 -15.36
CA GLU A 521 -8.84 18.88 -15.35
C GLU A 521 -9.83 19.66 -14.48
N ARG A 522 -9.40 20.18 -13.32
CA ARG A 522 -10.21 21.06 -12.47
C ARG A 522 -10.58 22.35 -13.20
N ALA A 523 -9.62 23.02 -13.83
CA ALA A 523 -9.88 24.22 -14.64
C ALA A 523 -10.87 23.92 -15.78
N ARG A 524 -10.73 22.78 -16.45
CA ARG A 524 -11.64 22.33 -17.52
C ARG A 524 -13.05 22.13 -17.00
N ASP A 525 -13.21 21.51 -15.84
CA ASP A 525 -14.53 21.32 -15.22
C ASP A 525 -15.16 22.66 -14.82
N ILE A 526 -14.39 23.61 -14.26
CA ILE A 526 -14.91 24.95 -13.95
C ILE A 526 -15.36 25.68 -15.23
N LEU A 527 -14.57 25.65 -16.30
CA LEU A 527 -14.91 26.29 -17.58
C LEU A 527 -16.18 25.69 -18.21
N LEU A 528 -16.45 24.40 -17.96
CA LEU A 528 -17.64 23.69 -18.45
C LEU A 528 -18.82 23.72 -17.46
N GLY A 529 -18.66 24.34 -16.29
CA GLY A 529 -19.69 24.37 -15.25
C GLY A 529 -19.98 22.99 -14.63
N ARG A 530 -18.99 22.11 -14.57
CA ARG A 530 -19.08 20.76 -14.00
C ARG A 530 -18.61 20.73 -12.55
N GLU A 531 -19.38 20.08 -11.69
CA GLU A 531 -18.98 19.81 -10.30
C GLU A 531 -17.92 18.71 -10.23
N VAL A 532 -17.20 18.66 -9.11
CA VAL A 532 -16.15 17.66 -8.86
C VAL A 532 -16.74 16.25 -8.95
N PHE A 533 -16.06 15.35 -9.66
CA PHE A 533 -16.52 13.97 -9.92
C PHE A 533 -17.86 13.85 -10.65
N SER A 534 -18.30 14.88 -11.38
CA SER A 534 -19.49 14.78 -12.25
C SER A 534 -19.29 13.70 -13.33
N PRO A 535 -20.10 12.62 -13.33
CA PRO A 535 -20.04 11.59 -14.35
C PRO A 535 -20.60 12.09 -15.69
N PRO A 536 -20.29 11.39 -16.80
CA PRO A 536 -20.95 11.66 -18.07
C PRO A 536 -22.45 11.31 -17.99
N LEU A 537 -23.28 11.89 -18.87
CA LEU A 537 -24.72 11.62 -18.89
C LEU A 537 -25.03 10.20 -19.37
N VAL A 538 -24.25 9.71 -20.34
CA VAL A 538 -24.33 8.36 -20.87
C VAL A 538 -22.93 7.77 -20.86
N TYR A 539 -22.79 6.57 -20.30
CA TYR A 539 -21.55 5.81 -20.34
C TYR A 539 -21.78 4.37 -20.78
N ASP A 540 -20.75 3.75 -21.34
CA ASP A 540 -20.75 2.34 -21.69
C ASP A 540 -19.42 1.69 -21.30
N LEU A 541 -19.45 0.73 -20.38
CA LEU A 541 -18.27 -0.03 -19.93
C LEU A 541 -17.96 -1.24 -20.83
N GLY A 542 -18.72 -1.46 -21.90
CA GLY A 542 -18.48 -2.52 -22.86
C GLY A 542 -17.30 -2.21 -23.78
N TYR A 543 -16.37 -3.16 -23.87
CA TYR A 543 -15.30 -3.18 -24.87
C TYR A 543 -14.94 -4.64 -25.18
N ASP A 544 -14.32 -4.85 -26.34
CA ASP A 544 -13.86 -6.16 -26.79
C ASP A 544 -12.42 -6.04 -27.29
N LEU A 545 -11.48 -6.47 -26.44
CA LEU A 545 -10.06 -6.40 -26.76
C LEU A 545 -9.71 -7.23 -28.00
N ALA A 546 -10.41 -8.33 -28.28
CA ALA A 546 -10.15 -9.14 -29.46
C ALA A 546 -10.58 -8.41 -30.75
N LEU A 547 -11.64 -7.59 -30.70
CA LEU A 547 -12.05 -6.74 -31.82
C LEU A 547 -11.16 -5.50 -31.98
N GLU A 548 -10.58 -4.99 -30.90
CA GLU A 548 -9.69 -3.83 -30.92
C GLU A 548 -8.24 -4.19 -31.28
N ARG A 549 -7.82 -5.44 -31.02
CA ARG A 549 -6.46 -5.93 -31.26
C ARG A 549 -5.95 -5.71 -32.69
N PRO A 550 -6.73 -5.95 -33.78
CA PRO A 550 -6.24 -5.75 -35.14
C PRO A 550 -5.80 -4.31 -35.44
N GLU A 551 -6.48 -3.31 -34.87
CA GLU A 551 -6.08 -1.91 -35.02
C GLU A 551 -4.77 -1.63 -34.26
N ALA A 552 -4.65 -2.15 -33.04
CA ALA A 552 -3.43 -2.04 -32.25
C ALA A 552 -2.23 -2.71 -32.91
N GLU A 553 -2.42 -3.88 -33.53
CA GLU A 553 -1.41 -4.58 -34.32
C GLU A 553 -0.98 -3.76 -35.54
N ALA A 554 -1.93 -3.19 -36.29
CA ALA A 554 -1.64 -2.35 -37.43
C ALA A 554 -0.85 -1.09 -37.03
N TRP A 555 -1.24 -0.47 -35.91
CA TRP A 555 -0.51 0.65 -35.32
C TRP A 555 0.89 0.24 -34.88
N LEU A 556 1.06 -0.88 -34.17
CA LEU A 556 2.35 -1.38 -33.70
C LEU A 556 3.32 -1.59 -34.87
N ARG A 557 2.85 -2.22 -35.97
CA ARG A 557 3.65 -2.40 -37.18
C ARG A 557 4.09 -1.07 -37.78
N SER A 558 3.18 -0.10 -37.86
CA SER A 558 3.48 1.24 -38.38
C SER A 558 4.45 2.02 -37.49
N ALA A 559 4.19 2.05 -36.18
CA ALA A 559 4.92 2.82 -35.18
C ALA A 559 6.37 2.35 -35.02
N PHE A 560 6.63 1.05 -35.18
CA PHE A 560 7.95 0.44 -34.99
C PHE A 560 8.56 -0.17 -36.25
N GLY A 561 7.93 0.01 -37.42
CA GLY A 561 8.45 -0.47 -38.70
C GLY A 561 8.55 -2.00 -38.81
N LEU A 562 7.63 -2.74 -38.17
CA LEU A 562 7.62 -4.20 -38.22
C LEU A 562 7.14 -4.71 -39.59
N SER A 563 7.84 -5.69 -40.16
CA SER A 563 7.42 -6.31 -41.44
C SER A 563 6.11 -7.09 -41.27
N GLN A 564 5.37 -7.31 -42.36
CA GLN A 564 4.13 -8.11 -42.35
C GLN A 564 4.37 -9.60 -42.03
N GLU A 565 5.62 -10.06 -42.11
CA GLU A 565 6.01 -11.44 -41.80
C GLU A 565 6.18 -11.70 -40.30
N VAL A 566 6.31 -10.63 -39.49
CA VAL A 566 6.40 -10.76 -38.03
C VAL A 566 5.09 -11.28 -37.47
N ASP A 567 5.17 -12.40 -36.77
CA ASP A 567 4.06 -13.03 -36.06
C ASP A 567 3.69 -12.24 -34.79
N LEU A 568 2.44 -11.82 -34.69
CA LEU A 568 1.87 -11.10 -33.53
C LEU A 568 0.94 -12.00 -32.71
N THR A 569 1.00 -13.32 -32.92
CA THR A 569 0.30 -14.30 -32.09
C THR A 569 1.14 -14.68 -30.88
N PHE A 570 0.50 -14.80 -29.72
CA PHE A 570 1.14 -15.31 -28.52
C PHE A 570 1.37 -16.83 -28.66
N PRO A 571 2.51 -17.40 -28.21
CA PRO A 571 3.59 -16.75 -27.48
C PRO A 571 4.68 -16.09 -28.35
N GLY A 572 4.68 -16.31 -29.67
CA GLY A 572 5.60 -15.65 -30.61
C GLY A 572 7.07 -15.67 -30.15
N VAL A 573 7.70 -14.49 -30.09
CA VAL A 573 9.10 -14.33 -29.65
C VAL A 573 9.35 -14.74 -28.19
N LEU A 574 8.31 -14.83 -27.36
CA LEU A 574 8.40 -15.20 -25.95
C LEU A 574 8.33 -16.71 -25.72
N ALA A 575 8.04 -17.51 -26.75
CA ALA A 575 7.77 -18.94 -26.62
C ALA A 575 8.88 -19.74 -25.91
N ALA A 576 10.13 -19.33 -26.11
CA ALA A 576 11.30 -19.99 -25.54
C ALA A 576 11.77 -19.36 -24.22
N ASP A 577 11.13 -18.29 -23.74
CA ASP A 577 11.56 -17.63 -22.50
C ASP A 577 11.21 -18.51 -21.29
N PRO A 578 12.20 -18.91 -20.48
CA PRO A 578 11.96 -19.81 -19.36
C PRO A 578 11.09 -19.18 -18.28
N ARG A 579 11.07 -17.85 -18.13
CA ARG A 579 10.21 -17.15 -17.15
C ARG A 579 8.75 -17.18 -17.58
N LEU A 580 8.46 -17.05 -18.88
CA LEU A 580 7.10 -17.24 -19.39
C LEU A 580 6.62 -18.66 -19.10
N ILE A 581 7.43 -19.65 -19.44
CA ILE A 581 7.12 -21.07 -19.25
C ILE A 581 6.87 -21.38 -17.76
N ARG A 582 7.77 -20.93 -16.86
CA ARG A 582 7.61 -21.11 -15.41
C ARG A 582 6.42 -20.36 -14.85
N GLY A 583 6.25 -19.09 -15.23
CA GLY A 583 5.15 -18.24 -14.77
C GLY A 583 3.78 -18.82 -15.13
N THR A 584 3.63 -19.32 -16.36
CA THR A 584 2.41 -20.00 -16.80
C THR A 584 2.13 -21.28 -16.00
N GLU A 585 3.15 -22.09 -15.73
CA GLU A 585 2.96 -23.28 -14.89
C GLU A 585 2.59 -22.89 -13.45
N LEU A 586 3.31 -21.96 -12.83
CA LEU A 586 3.01 -21.47 -11.48
C LEU A 586 1.57 -20.92 -11.39
N HIS A 587 1.11 -20.19 -12.40
CA HIS A 587 -0.29 -19.73 -12.49
C HIS A 587 -1.26 -20.92 -12.52
N ARG A 588 -1.00 -21.95 -13.35
CA ARG A 588 -1.83 -23.17 -13.40
C ARG A 588 -1.86 -23.90 -12.07
N LEU A 589 -0.77 -23.86 -11.30
CA LEU A 589 -0.68 -24.46 -9.96
C LEU A 589 -1.40 -23.65 -8.87
N GLY A 590 -1.82 -22.41 -9.16
CA GLY A 590 -2.40 -21.50 -8.18
C GLY A 590 -1.34 -20.75 -7.34
N LEU A 591 -0.06 -20.86 -7.69
CA LEU A 591 1.07 -20.17 -7.04
C LEU A 591 1.25 -18.76 -7.64
N ARG A 592 0.25 -17.90 -7.39
CA ARG A 592 0.07 -16.60 -8.06
C ARG A 592 1.21 -15.62 -7.81
N ASP A 593 1.76 -15.56 -6.61
CA ASP A 593 2.85 -14.61 -6.29
C ASP A 593 4.16 -14.97 -6.99
N GLN A 594 4.47 -16.26 -7.05
CA GLN A 594 5.63 -16.77 -7.76
C GLN A 594 5.45 -16.56 -9.27
N ALA A 595 4.25 -16.85 -9.81
CA ALA A 595 3.92 -16.59 -11.22
C ALA A 595 4.05 -15.10 -11.58
N ARG A 596 3.49 -14.21 -10.76
CA ARG A 596 3.61 -12.75 -10.92
C ARG A 596 5.06 -12.31 -10.94
N SER A 597 5.89 -12.85 -10.04
CA SER A 597 7.31 -12.52 -9.96
C SER A 597 8.08 -12.91 -11.23
N GLU A 598 7.78 -14.08 -11.81
CA GLU A 598 8.33 -14.51 -13.10
C GLU A 598 7.89 -13.57 -14.25
N PHE A 599 6.60 -13.21 -14.29
CA PHE A 599 6.07 -12.30 -15.31
C PHE A 599 6.60 -10.87 -15.18
N ASP A 600 6.74 -10.35 -13.96
CA ASP A 600 7.32 -9.03 -13.71
C ASP A 600 8.80 -8.99 -14.09
N ALA A 601 9.57 -10.05 -13.80
CA ALA A 601 10.96 -10.16 -14.21
C ALA A 601 11.11 -10.23 -15.74
N LEU A 602 10.23 -10.97 -16.43
CA LEU A 602 10.17 -10.99 -17.88
C LEU A 602 9.83 -9.60 -18.44
N ARG A 603 8.79 -8.94 -17.92
CA ARG A 603 8.36 -7.61 -18.34
C ARG A 603 9.48 -6.57 -18.21
N GLN A 604 10.28 -6.64 -17.15
CA GLN A 604 11.41 -5.71 -16.97
C GLN A 604 12.53 -5.95 -17.99
N ASP A 605 12.74 -7.19 -18.41
CA ASP A 605 13.75 -7.55 -19.40
C ASP A 605 13.33 -7.15 -20.81
N VAL A 606 12.05 -7.34 -21.15
CA VAL A 606 11.50 -6.98 -22.48
C VAL A 606 11.06 -5.53 -22.59
N LYS A 607 11.31 -4.69 -21.58
CA LYS A 607 10.81 -3.29 -21.53
C LYS A 607 11.23 -2.40 -22.69
N THR A 608 12.29 -2.79 -23.40
CA THR A 608 12.80 -2.09 -24.59
C THR A 608 12.39 -2.74 -25.91
N ASP A 609 11.65 -3.84 -25.85
CA ASP A 609 11.13 -4.57 -27.01
C ASP A 609 9.60 -4.33 -27.10
N PRO A 610 9.12 -3.54 -28.08
CA PRO A 610 7.71 -3.21 -28.19
C PRO A 610 6.85 -4.41 -28.59
N LEU A 611 7.40 -5.36 -29.36
CA LEU A 611 6.66 -6.57 -29.78
C LEU A 611 6.47 -7.49 -28.58
N ALA A 612 7.56 -7.81 -27.88
CA ALA A 612 7.51 -8.67 -26.70
C ALA A 612 6.65 -8.07 -25.59
N SER A 613 6.73 -6.75 -25.36
CA SER A 613 5.88 -6.05 -24.39
C SER A 613 4.40 -6.09 -24.76
N PHE A 614 4.06 -5.93 -26.05
CA PHE A 614 2.68 -6.03 -26.55
C PHE A 614 2.10 -7.44 -26.35
N LEU A 615 2.83 -8.48 -26.77
CA LEU A 615 2.40 -9.88 -26.61
C LEU A 615 2.26 -10.28 -25.14
N LEU A 616 3.16 -9.80 -24.28
CA LEU A 616 3.10 -10.05 -22.85
C LEU A 616 1.91 -9.35 -22.21
N ALA A 617 1.62 -8.10 -22.58
CA ALA A 617 0.47 -7.37 -22.07
C ALA A 617 -0.85 -8.11 -22.35
N ASP A 618 -1.05 -8.54 -23.60
CA ASP A 618 -2.23 -9.29 -24.07
C ASP A 618 -2.45 -10.56 -23.22
N TYR A 619 -1.41 -11.39 -23.10
CA TYR A 619 -1.47 -12.64 -22.33
C TYR A 619 -1.74 -12.41 -20.84
N LEU A 620 -1.15 -11.38 -20.25
CA LEU A 620 -1.33 -11.09 -18.83
C LEU A 620 -2.71 -10.54 -18.50
N VAL A 621 -3.39 -9.87 -19.44
CA VAL A 621 -4.81 -9.52 -19.28
C VAL A 621 -5.67 -10.78 -19.21
N GLU A 622 -5.45 -11.76 -20.09
CA GLU A 622 -6.20 -13.02 -20.09
C GLU A 622 -6.04 -13.79 -18.77
N LEU A 623 -4.84 -13.79 -18.20
CA LEU A 623 -4.56 -14.46 -16.92
C LEU A 623 -5.02 -13.67 -15.67
N GLY A 624 -5.43 -12.41 -15.85
CA GLY A 624 -5.84 -11.53 -14.75
C GLY A 624 -4.70 -10.86 -13.97
N TYR A 625 -3.49 -10.80 -14.52
CA TYR A 625 -2.36 -10.04 -13.95
C TYR A 625 -2.37 -8.58 -14.45
N TYR A 626 -3.49 -7.89 -14.24
CA TYR A 626 -3.80 -6.58 -14.83
C TYR A 626 -2.73 -5.53 -14.57
N ARG A 627 -2.18 -5.43 -13.35
CA ARG A 627 -1.11 -4.46 -13.04
C ARG A 627 0.12 -4.65 -13.93
N THR A 628 0.59 -5.89 -14.08
CA THR A 628 1.75 -6.19 -14.92
C THR A 628 1.43 -5.95 -16.40
N ALA A 629 0.20 -6.28 -16.84
CA ALA A 629 -0.27 -6.00 -18.19
C ALA A 629 -0.35 -4.49 -18.51
N ILE A 630 -0.87 -3.67 -17.58
CA ILE A 630 -0.95 -2.21 -17.69
C ILE A 630 0.44 -1.62 -17.89
N PHE A 631 1.42 -2.09 -17.11
CA PHE A 631 2.81 -1.64 -17.28
C PHE A 631 3.42 -2.09 -18.61
N ALA A 632 3.15 -3.32 -19.05
CA ALA A 632 3.62 -3.82 -20.34
C ALA A 632 3.02 -3.01 -21.52
N ALA A 633 1.72 -2.71 -21.49
CA ALA A 633 1.07 -1.85 -22.47
C ALA A 633 1.64 -0.43 -22.45
N ARG A 634 1.91 0.13 -21.26
CA ARG A 634 2.51 1.47 -21.14
C ARG A 634 3.94 1.52 -21.70
N GLN A 635 4.75 0.48 -21.49
CA GLN A 635 6.11 0.39 -22.05
C GLN A 635 6.11 0.51 -23.58
N VAL A 636 5.14 -0.10 -24.27
CA VAL A 636 5.00 0.02 -25.73
C VAL A 636 4.79 1.48 -26.14
N LEU A 637 3.93 2.22 -25.43
CA LEU A 637 3.67 3.63 -25.72
C LEU A 637 4.85 4.53 -25.37
N ASP A 638 5.57 4.25 -24.28
CA ASP A 638 6.79 4.97 -23.88
C ASP A 638 7.90 4.83 -24.93
N LEU A 639 8.04 3.64 -25.53
CA LEU A 639 8.99 3.42 -26.63
C LEU A 639 8.65 4.22 -27.89
N ASN A 640 7.41 4.68 -28.02
CA ASN A 640 7.00 5.62 -29.06
C ASN A 640 7.05 7.09 -28.60
N LEU A 641 7.66 7.37 -27.44
CA LEU A 641 7.85 8.70 -26.85
C LEU A 641 6.53 9.44 -26.57
N MET A 642 5.46 8.70 -26.27
CA MET A 642 4.16 9.27 -25.94
C MET A 642 4.13 9.71 -24.47
N ASP A 643 3.88 11.00 -24.23
CA ASP A 643 3.56 11.50 -22.89
C ASP A 643 2.12 11.11 -22.48
N ASP A 644 1.73 11.41 -21.24
CA ASP A 644 0.44 10.98 -20.70
C ASP A 644 -0.75 11.45 -21.53
N ALA A 645 -0.73 12.70 -21.98
CA ALA A 645 -1.77 13.25 -22.85
C ALA A 645 -1.80 12.56 -24.22
N ALA A 646 -0.64 12.37 -24.86
CA ALA A 646 -0.53 11.72 -26.15
C ALA A 646 -1.04 10.27 -26.11
N THR A 647 -0.78 9.54 -25.01
CA THR A 647 -1.20 8.14 -24.90
C THR A 647 -2.72 7.94 -24.98
N LEU A 648 -3.52 8.95 -24.61
CA LEU A 648 -4.98 8.87 -24.74
C LEU A 648 -5.43 8.83 -26.22
N GLY A 649 -4.56 9.23 -27.16
CA GLY A 649 -4.77 9.10 -28.61
C GLY A 649 -4.24 7.80 -29.23
N ALA A 650 -3.68 6.88 -28.43
CA ALA A 650 -3.28 5.56 -28.91
C ALA A 650 -4.52 4.70 -29.29
N PRO A 651 -4.35 3.61 -30.07
CA PRO A 651 -5.45 2.69 -30.39
C PRO A 651 -6.22 2.25 -29.14
N ALA A 652 -7.54 2.09 -29.28
CA ALA A 652 -8.46 1.84 -28.16
C ALA A 652 -8.00 0.70 -27.24
N TRP A 653 -7.45 -0.37 -27.82
CA TRP A 653 -6.89 -1.51 -27.11
C TRP A 653 -5.91 -1.10 -25.99
N PHE A 654 -4.97 -0.19 -26.26
CA PHE A 654 -4.00 0.23 -25.24
C PHE A 654 -4.67 0.97 -24.10
N ASN A 655 -5.69 1.78 -24.38
CA ASN A 655 -6.42 2.53 -23.38
C ASN A 655 -7.36 1.63 -22.58
N HIS A 656 -8.00 0.62 -23.19
CA HIS A 656 -8.81 -0.37 -22.46
C HIS A 656 -7.97 -1.41 -21.70
N VAL A 657 -6.73 -1.67 -22.09
CA VAL A 657 -5.78 -2.40 -21.22
C VAL A 657 -5.32 -1.52 -20.07
N ARG A 658 -4.95 -0.26 -20.35
CA ARG A 658 -4.45 0.63 -19.29
C ARG A 658 -5.54 1.03 -18.31
N PHE A 659 -6.77 1.25 -18.74
CA PHE A 659 -7.89 1.77 -17.95
C PHE A 659 -9.13 0.88 -18.10
N GLY A 660 -8.94 -0.44 -18.07
CA GLY A 660 -10.02 -1.41 -18.28
C GLY A 660 -11.10 -1.38 -17.20
N ALA A 661 -12.31 -1.80 -17.59
CA ALA A 661 -13.43 -2.07 -16.69
C ALA A 661 -13.32 -3.50 -16.13
N TYR A 662 -12.18 -3.82 -15.51
CA TYR A 662 -11.90 -5.14 -14.95
C TYR A 662 -12.81 -5.47 -13.76
N PHE A 663 -13.15 -6.75 -13.57
CA PHE A 663 -14.09 -7.17 -12.52
C PHE A 663 -15.46 -6.47 -12.63
N ARG A 664 -15.93 -6.16 -13.84
CA ARG A 664 -17.19 -5.43 -14.08
C ARG A 664 -18.38 -6.02 -13.33
N GLU A 665 -18.46 -7.34 -13.30
CA GLU A 665 -19.49 -8.14 -12.64
C GLU A 665 -19.50 -7.98 -11.11
N LEU A 666 -18.41 -7.45 -10.52
CA LEU A 666 -18.31 -7.14 -9.09
C LEU A 666 -18.34 -5.63 -8.84
N VAL A 667 -17.63 -4.84 -9.63
CA VAL A 667 -17.49 -3.38 -9.45
C VAL A 667 -18.82 -2.67 -9.66
N VAL A 668 -19.57 -3.02 -10.71
CA VAL A 668 -20.83 -2.34 -11.02
C VAL A 668 -21.88 -2.61 -9.93
N PRO A 669 -22.14 -3.86 -9.49
CA PRO A 669 -23.04 -4.10 -8.37
C PRO A 669 -22.59 -3.41 -7.08
N ALA A 670 -21.30 -3.51 -6.72
CA ALA A 670 -20.78 -2.86 -5.51
C ALA A 670 -20.96 -1.33 -5.55
N ALA A 671 -20.76 -0.70 -6.72
CA ALA A 671 -21.01 0.73 -6.89
C ALA A 671 -22.50 1.08 -6.76
N VAL A 672 -23.38 0.34 -7.43
CA VAL A 672 -24.83 0.56 -7.42
C VAL A 672 -25.43 0.36 -6.02
N GLU A 673 -25.04 -0.70 -5.32
CA GLU A 673 -25.49 -1.00 -3.95
C GLU A 673 -25.13 0.13 -2.96
N ASN A 674 -24.05 0.87 -3.26
CA ASN A 674 -23.51 1.92 -2.40
C ASN A 674 -23.79 3.35 -2.91
N ASP A 675 -24.61 3.51 -3.95
CA ASP A 675 -24.90 4.80 -4.59
C ASP A 675 -23.64 5.56 -5.07
N LEU A 676 -22.64 4.81 -5.53
CA LEU A 676 -21.41 5.34 -6.13
C LEU A 676 -21.48 5.18 -7.64
N HIS A 677 -20.91 6.14 -8.38
CA HIS A 677 -20.79 5.98 -9.82
C HIS A 677 -19.70 4.94 -10.16
N PRO A 678 -19.93 3.96 -11.06
CA PRO A 678 -18.93 2.93 -11.37
C PRO A 678 -17.58 3.48 -11.84
N LEU A 679 -17.57 4.53 -12.69
CA LEU A 679 -16.31 5.16 -13.14
C LEU A 679 -15.50 5.78 -11.99
N PHE A 680 -16.18 6.27 -10.95
CA PHE A 680 -15.51 6.77 -9.74
C PHE A 680 -14.88 5.61 -8.96
N LEU A 681 -15.63 4.52 -8.76
CA LEU A 681 -15.09 3.34 -8.07
C LEU A 681 -13.91 2.72 -8.83
N TYR A 682 -13.95 2.69 -10.17
CA TYR A 682 -12.81 2.28 -11.01
C TYR A 682 -11.57 3.15 -10.80
N ALA A 683 -11.75 4.47 -10.73
CA ALA A 683 -10.64 5.39 -10.46
C ALA A 683 -9.99 5.10 -9.09
N VAL A 684 -10.80 4.81 -8.07
CA VAL A 684 -10.33 4.43 -6.74
C VAL A 684 -9.58 3.10 -6.78
N ILE A 685 -10.18 2.02 -7.30
CA ILE A 685 -9.53 0.69 -7.38
C ILE A 685 -8.19 0.79 -8.13
N ARG A 686 -8.17 1.56 -9.21
CA ARG A 686 -6.96 1.80 -9.99
C ARG A 686 -5.88 2.49 -9.17
N GLN A 687 -6.23 3.54 -8.42
CA GLN A 687 -5.30 4.25 -7.54
C GLN A 687 -4.77 3.33 -6.44
N GLU A 688 -5.61 2.48 -5.87
CA GLU A 688 -5.25 1.60 -4.75
C GLU A 688 -4.33 0.45 -5.18
N SER A 689 -4.67 -0.27 -6.25
CA SER A 689 -4.01 -1.55 -6.56
C SER A 689 -3.56 -1.72 -8.00
N LEU A 690 -3.91 -0.80 -8.91
CA LEU A 690 -3.85 -1.05 -10.36
C LEU A 690 -4.52 -2.39 -10.73
N PHE A 691 -5.62 -2.72 -10.07
CA PHE A 691 -6.38 -3.97 -10.23
C PHE A 691 -5.63 -5.24 -9.83
N ALA A 692 -4.57 -5.13 -9.03
CA ALA A 692 -3.90 -6.29 -8.47
C ALA A 692 -4.62 -6.77 -7.20
N ALA A 693 -5.32 -7.90 -7.26
CA ALA A 693 -6.12 -8.39 -6.13
C ALA A 693 -5.30 -9.02 -4.99
N TRP A 694 -4.06 -9.45 -5.27
CA TRP A 694 -3.18 -10.13 -4.30
C TRP A 694 -1.96 -9.27 -3.98
N VAL A 695 -2.18 -8.05 -3.46
CA VAL A 695 -1.10 -7.13 -3.07
C VAL A 695 -1.32 -6.57 -1.69
N GLU A 696 -0.20 -6.39 -1.00
CA GLU A 696 -0.10 -5.76 0.31
C GLU A 696 0.73 -4.47 0.16
N SER A 697 0.25 -3.36 0.73
CA SER A 697 1.04 -2.13 0.82
C SER A 697 2.10 -2.23 1.92
N SER A 698 3.07 -1.32 1.91
CA SER A 698 4.02 -1.18 3.02
C SER A 698 3.35 -0.84 4.36
N ALA A 699 2.10 -0.35 4.35
CA ALA A 699 1.30 -0.06 5.54
C ALA A 699 0.40 -1.24 5.96
N GLY A 700 0.49 -2.39 5.29
CA GLY A 700 -0.30 -3.60 5.59
C GLY A 700 -1.72 -3.56 5.03
N ALA A 701 -2.00 -2.71 4.04
CA ALA A 701 -3.31 -2.63 3.39
C ALA A 701 -3.45 -3.68 2.28
N LEU A 702 -4.59 -4.37 2.19
CA LEU A 702 -4.73 -5.61 1.42
C LEU A 702 -5.77 -5.53 0.28
N GLY A 703 -5.46 -6.17 -0.84
CA GLY A 703 -6.40 -6.46 -1.91
C GLY A 703 -6.70 -5.30 -2.87
N LEU A 704 -7.73 -5.47 -3.71
CA LEU A 704 -8.10 -4.52 -4.77
C LEU A 704 -8.33 -3.09 -4.27
N MET A 705 -8.95 -2.95 -3.09
CA MET A 705 -9.27 -1.67 -2.49
C MET A 705 -8.36 -1.31 -1.30
N GLN A 706 -7.25 -2.03 -1.11
CA GLN A 706 -6.23 -1.76 -0.09
C GLN A 706 -6.85 -1.48 1.30
N ILE A 707 -7.56 -2.48 1.82
CA ILE A 707 -8.23 -2.37 3.12
C ILE A 707 -7.27 -2.82 4.21
N ILE A 708 -7.08 -2.02 5.24
CA ILE A 708 -6.31 -2.43 6.42
C ILE A 708 -7.08 -3.48 7.25
N PRO A 709 -6.40 -4.47 7.85
CA PRO A 709 -7.05 -5.58 8.55
C PRO A 709 -8.10 -5.18 9.60
N SER A 710 -7.81 -4.19 10.43
CA SER A 710 -8.73 -3.71 11.47
C SER A 710 -10.03 -3.12 10.91
N THR A 711 -9.95 -2.44 9.77
CA THR A 711 -11.12 -1.93 9.05
C THR A 711 -11.90 -3.08 8.43
N GLY A 712 -11.21 -4.07 7.87
CA GLY A 712 -11.82 -5.30 7.35
C GLY A 712 -12.65 -6.05 8.40
N GLU A 713 -12.11 -6.24 9.61
CA GLU A 713 -12.83 -6.87 10.72
C GLU A 713 -14.11 -6.10 11.11
N THR A 714 -14.01 -4.77 11.17
CA THR A 714 -15.15 -3.90 11.47
C THR A 714 -16.25 -4.02 10.40
N LEU A 715 -15.86 -4.03 9.13
CA LEU A 715 -16.78 -4.17 7.99
C LEU A 715 -17.41 -5.55 7.93
N ALA A 716 -16.64 -6.61 8.20
CA ALA A 716 -17.16 -7.98 8.24
C ALA A 716 -18.28 -8.13 9.28
N GLN A 717 -18.10 -7.54 10.47
CA GLN A 717 -19.13 -7.51 11.51
C GLN A 717 -20.35 -6.69 11.09
N LYS A 718 -20.13 -5.48 10.54
CA LYS A 718 -21.22 -4.58 10.12
C LYS A 718 -22.08 -5.19 9.01
N LEU A 719 -21.44 -5.80 8.02
CA LEU A 719 -22.10 -6.40 6.86
C LEU A 719 -22.69 -7.79 7.14
N GLY A 720 -22.51 -8.32 8.36
CA GLY A 720 -22.96 -9.66 8.72
C GLY A 720 -22.31 -10.75 7.88
N TRP A 721 -21.02 -10.58 7.57
CA TRP A 721 -20.26 -11.57 6.80
C TRP A 721 -20.30 -12.94 7.50
N PRO A 722 -20.37 -14.07 6.77
CA PRO A 722 -20.48 -15.39 7.40
C PRO A 722 -19.39 -15.65 8.46
N PRO A 723 -19.70 -16.47 9.48
CA PRO A 723 -18.71 -16.90 10.46
C PRO A 723 -17.47 -17.49 9.77
N GLY A 724 -16.29 -17.14 10.29
CA GLY A 724 -15.01 -17.59 9.71
C GLY A 724 -14.29 -16.57 8.84
N TYR A 725 -14.69 -15.29 8.86
CA TYR A 725 -13.89 -14.20 8.30
C TYR A 725 -12.45 -14.24 8.81
N ALA A 726 -11.49 -14.17 7.89
CA ALA A 726 -10.07 -14.05 8.19
C ALA A 726 -9.48 -12.86 7.41
N THR A 727 -8.35 -12.32 7.87
CA THR A 727 -7.69 -11.19 7.20
C THR A 727 -7.40 -11.48 5.74
N GLU A 728 -7.05 -12.74 5.42
CA GLU A 728 -6.76 -13.22 4.08
C GLU A 728 -7.96 -13.12 3.13
N ASP A 729 -9.20 -13.04 3.64
CA ASP A 729 -10.38 -12.81 2.81
C ASP A 729 -10.32 -11.46 2.08
N LEU A 730 -9.56 -10.48 2.58
CA LEU A 730 -9.38 -9.19 1.92
C LEU A 730 -8.67 -9.30 0.56
N TYR A 731 -7.96 -10.40 0.29
CA TYR A 731 -7.39 -10.68 -1.03
C TYR A 731 -8.42 -11.20 -2.05
N ARG A 732 -9.63 -11.55 -1.63
CA ARG A 732 -10.71 -11.97 -2.54
C ARG A 732 -11.32 -10.73 -3.19
N PRO A 733 -11.30 -10.60 -4.53
CA PRO A 733 -11.93 -9.47 -5.23
C PRO A 733 -13.35 -9.16 -4.76
N LEU A 734 -14.18 -10.20 -4.59
CA LEU A 734 -15.55 -10.08 -4.10
C LEU A 734 -15.64 -9.36 -2.74
N VAL A 735 -14.79 -9.75 -1.79
CA VAL A 735 -14.77 -9.20 -0.43
C VAL A 735 -14.19 -7.80 -0.44
N SER A 736 -13.03 -7.62 -1.07
CA SER A 736 -12.31 -6.36 -1.15
C SER A 736 -13.18 -5.25 -1.75
N LEU A 737 -13.87 -5.53 -2.88
CA LEU A 737 -14.73 -4.57 -3.55
C LEU A 737 -15.96 -4.21 -2.73
N ARG A 738 -16.63 -5.22 -2.14
CA ARG A 738 -17.82 -4.98 -1.32
C ARG A 738 -17.49 -4.17 -0.07
N PHE A 739 -16.40 -4.52 0.60
CA PHE A 739 -15.98 -3.83 1.83
C PHE A 739 -15.48 -2.42 1.54
N GLY A 740 -14.67 -2.24 0.51
CA GLY A 740 -14.10 -0.94 0.16
C GLY A 740 -15.16 0.04 -0.35
N ALA A 741 -16.10 -0.43 -1.20
CA ALA A 741 -17.22 0.39 -1.65
C ALA A 741 -18.13 0.83 -0.50
N GLU A 742 -18.47 -0.09 0.42
CA GLU A 742 -19.23 0.21 1.63
C GLU A 742 -18.51 1.21 2.54
N TYR A 743 -17.20 1.03 2.77
CA TYR A 743 -16.44 1.94 3.61
C TYR A 743 -16.35 3.35 2.98
N LEU A 744 -16.13 3.43 1.67
CA LEU A 744 -16.09 4.69 0.94
C LEU A 744 -17.45 5.42 0.96
N ALA A 745 -18.55 4.68 0.80
CA ALA A 745 -19.90 5.23 0.92
C ALA A 745 -20.20 5.77 2.33
N GLN A 746 -19.76 5.08 3.38
CA GLN A 746 -19.85 5.60 4.74
C GLN A 746 -19.12 6.93 4.92
N GLN A 747 -17.91 7.06 4.34
CA GLN A 747 -17.18 8.32 4.41
C GLN A 747 -17.90 9.41 3.62
N ARG A 748 -18.39 9.12 2.41
CA ARG A 748 -19.22 10.06 1.62
C ARG A 748 -20.41 10.56 2.43
N ASP A 749 -21.14 9.66 3.08
CA ASP A 749 -22.33 10.00 3.84
C ASP A 749 -21.98 10.84 5.09
N TYR A 750 -20.88 10.51 5.78
CA TYR A 750 -20.36 11.30 6.89
C TYR A 750 -20.01 12.73 6.48
N PHE A 751 -19.52 12.92 5.25
CA PHE A 751 -19.21 14.23 4.67
C PHE A 751 -20.33 14.81 3.80
N ASN A 752 -21.59 14.39 4.00
CA ASN A 752 -22.78 14.91 3.31
C ASN A 752 -22.67 14.90 1.77
N GLY A 753 -22.03 13.89 1.19
CA GLY A 753 -21.86 13.77 -0.26
C GLY A 753 -20.52 14.25 -0.81
N ASP A 754 -19.66 14.91 -0.01
CA ASP A 754 -18.34 15.37 -0.49
C ASP A 754 -17.37 14.19 -0.70
N LEU A 755 -17.18 13.84 -1.98
CA LEU A 755 -16.30 12.75 -2.39
C LEU A 755 -14.81 13.06 -2.18
N MET A 756 -14.37 14.32 -2.21
CA MET A 756 -12.97 14.65 -1.91
C MET A 756 -12.67 14.40 -0.43
N ALA A 757 -13.59 14.82 0.46
CA ALA A 757 -13.47 14.54 1.88
C ALA A 757 -13.57 13.04 2.18
N ALA A 758 -14.45 12.31 1.47
CA ALA A 758 -14.55 10.86 1.60
C ALA A 758 -13.25 10.13 1.24
N LEU A 759 -12.61 10.50 0.13
CA LEU A 759 -11.32 9.95 -0.30
C LEU A 759 -10.20 10.29 0.70
N ALA A 760 -10.20 11.51 1.25
CA ALA A 760 -9.22 11.89 2.27
C ALA A 760 -9.41 11.07 3.55
N ALA A 761 -10.65 10.78 3.94
CA ALA A 761 -10.94 9.93 5.08
C ALA A 761 -10.59 8.46 4.82
N TYR A 762 -10.75 8.00 3.59
CA TYR A 762 -10.34 6.66 3.16
C TYR A 762 -8.82 6.48 3.32
N ASN A 763 -8.03 7.45 2.87
CA ASN A 763 -6.56 7.37 2.87
C ASN A 763 -5.91 7.81 4.20
N ALA A 764 -6.41 8.85 4.87
CA ALA A 764 -5.80 9.46 6.05
C ALA A 764 -6.61 9.32 7.35
N GLY A 765 -7.76 8.64 7.29
CA GLY A 765 -8.69 8.49 8.40
C GLY A 765 -9.68 9.66 8.55
N PRO A 766 -10.92 9.39 9.01
CA PRO A 766 -12.00 10.38 9.06
C PRO A 766 -11.72 11.56 9.99
N GLY A 767 -10.96 11.37 11.07
CA GLY A 767 -10.61 12.44 12.00
C GLY A 767 -9.77 13.54 11.35
N ASN A 768 -8.76 13.15 10.57
CA ASN A 768 -7.92 14.11 9.83
C ASN A 768 -8.74 14.82 8.75
N ALA A 769 -9.51 14.06 7.96
CA ALA A 769 -10.36 14.60 6.91
C ALA A 769 -11.39 15.61 7.44
N ALA A 770 -11.99 15.36 8.62
CA ALA A 770 -12.93 16.29 9.25
C ALA A 770 -12.30 17.64 9.60
N ILE A 771 -11.06 17.63 10.12
CA ILE A 771 -10.33 18.86 10.42
C ILE A 771 -10.07 19.65 9.13
N TRP A 772 -9.59 18.98 8.07
CA TRP A 772 -9.28 19.63 6.80
C TRP A 772 -10.55 20.16 6.10
N HIS A 773 -11.64 19.40 6.14
CA HIS A 773 -12.92 19.78 5.56
C HIS A 773 -13.52 21.01 6.26
N ALA A 774 -13.40 21.11 7.58
CA ALA A 774 -13.83 22.30 8.31
C ALA A 774 -13.02 23.55 7.89
N LEU A 775 -11.72 23.40 7.64
CA LEU A 775 -10.84 24.50 7.26
C LEU A 775 -11.04 24.97 5.80
N SER A 776 -11.56 24.11 4.92
CA SER A 776 -11.77 24.44 3.50
C SER A 776 -13.02 25.26 3.24
N GLN A 777 -13.94 25.34 4.22
CA GLN A 777 -15.21 26.06 4.12
C GLN A 777 -16.04 25.63 2.91
N GLY A 778 -15.95 24.36 2.50
CA GLY A 778 -16.70 23.78 1.38
C GLY A 778 -16.12 24.07 -0.01
N ASP A 779 -14.93 24.70 -0.12
CA ASP A 779 -14.22 24.79 -1.39
C ASP A 779 -13.39 23.50 -1.61
N PRO A 780 -13.73 22.66 -2.61
CA PRO A 780 -13.06 21.38 -2.82
C PRO A 780 -11.63 21.54 -3.32
N ASP A 781 -11.31 22.64 -4.00
CA ASP A 781 -9.96 22.89 -4.51
C ASP A 781 -9.06 23.36 -3.35
N LEU A 782 -9.60 24.20 -2.47
CA LEU A 782 -8.92 24.60 -1.24
C LEU A 782 -8.74 23.44 -0.27
N PHE A 783 -9.73 22.54 -0.20
CA PHE A 783 -9.64 21.32 0.61
C PHE A 783 -8.37 20.52 0.28
N VAL A 784 -8.10 20.28 -1.01
CA VAL A 784 -6.90 19.55 -1.44
C VAL A 784 -5.63 20.22 -0.95
N GLU A 785 -5.55 21.54 -0.91
CA GLU A 785 -4.33 22.26 -0.46
C GLU A 785 -4.22 22.39 1.07
N ILE A 786 -5.33 22.22 1.80
CA ILE A 786 -5.35 22.16 3.27
C ILE A 786 -4.88 20.80 3.79
N VAL A 787 -5.10 19.73 3.03
CA VAL A 787 -4.66 18.38 3.38
C VAL A 787 -3.16 18.39 3.65
N ARG A 788 -2.79 18.01 4.88
CA ARG A 788 -1.42 18.19 5.40
C ARG A 788 -0.50 17.02 5.08
N PHE A 789 -1.04 15.89 4.67
CA PHE A 789 -0.27 14.72 4.24
C PHE A 789 -0.06 14.76 2.73
N ASP A 790 1.20 14.78 2.31
CA ASP A 790 1.55 14.86 0.90
C ASP A 790 1.08 13.63 0.12
N GLU A 791 1.10 12.46 0.76
CA GLU A 791 0.53 11.23 0.21
C GLU A 791 -0.97 11.39 -0.08
N THR A 792 -1.74 11.88 0.89
CA THR A 792 -3.18 12.09 0.71
C THR A 792 -3.47 13.15 -0.34
N ARG A 793 -2.70 14.25 -0.41
CA ARG A 793 -2.84 15.23 -1.52
C ARG A 793 -2.63 14.59 -2.88
N ARG A 794 -1.56 13.80 -3.03
CA ARG A 794 -1.28 13.07 -4.28
C ARG A 794 -2.38 12.05 -4.59
N TYR A 795 -2.89 11.35 -3.59
CA TYR A 795 -4.00 10.40 -3.72
C TYR A 795 -5.26 11.09 -4.27
N LEU A 796 -5.70 12.20 -3.66
CA LEU A 796 -6.88 12.96 -4.12
C LEU A 796 -6.73 13.44 -5.57
N LYS A 797 -5.56 14.00 -5.90
CA LYS A 797 -5.24 14.47 -7.26
C LYS A 797 -5.26 13.31 -8.26
N GLY A 798 -4.61 12.20 -7.91
CA GLY A 798 -4.56 10.99 -8.74
C GLY A 798 -5.93 10.37 -8.99
N VAL A 799 -6.77 10.19 -7.96
CA VAL A 799 -8.13 9.66 -8.16
C VAL A 799 -8.96 10.57 -9.08
N TYR A 800 -8.82 11.89 -8.96
CA TYR A 800 -9.53 12.82 -9.82
C TYR A 800 -9.04 12.79 -11.28
N GLU A 801 -7.72 12.73 -11.49
CA GLU A 801 -7.12 12.55 -12.83
C GLU A 801 -7.58 11.23 -13.46
N LEU A 802 -7.54 10.14 -12.70
CA LEU A 802 -8.02 8.83 -13.15
C LEU A 802 -9.51 8.85 -13.48
N PHE A 803 -10.33 9.49 -12.66
CA PHE A 803 -11.75 9.66 -12.94
C PHE A 803 -11.99 10.46 -14.22
N ALA A 804 -11.22 11.53 -14.47
CA ALA A 804 -11.32 12.30 -15.70
C ALA A 804 -10.99 11.44 -16.94
N ILE A 805 -10.01 10.55 -16.84
CA ILE A 805 -9.67 9.59 -17.90
C ILE A 805 -10.78 8.55 -18.09
N TYR A 806 -11.28 7.93 -17.01
CA TYR A 806 -12.40 6.98 -17.09
C TYR A 806 -13.65 7.65 -17.69
N ARG A 807 -13.94 8.89 -17.30
CA ARG A 807 -15.00 9.70 -17.90
C ARG A 807 -14.75 9.87 -19.39
N LEU A 808 -13.56 10.29 -19.81
CA LEU A 808 -13.23 10.48 -21.23
C LEU A 808 -13.40 9.20 -22.07
N LEU A 809 -12.88 8.07 -21.61
CA LEU A 809 -12.85 6.82 -22.39
C LEU A 809 -14.23 6.16 -22.52
N TYR A 810 -15.05 6.27 -21.49
CA TYR A 810 -16.34 5.58 -21.40
C TYR A 810 -17.55 6.50 -21.62
N ASP A 811 -17.35 7.80 -21.88
CA ASP A 811 -18.43 8.73 -22.27
C ASP A 811 -19.03 8.34 -23.63
N ARG A 812 -20.37 8.39 -23.71
CA ARG A 812 -21.19 8.19 -24.91
C ARG A 812 -22.23 9.31 -25.05
N THR A 813 -22.05 10.42 -24.35
CA THR A 813 -22.87 11.61 -24.47
C THR A 813 -22.73 12.15 -25.91
N PRO A 814 -23.85 12.31 -26.65
CA PRO A 814 -23.85 12.63 -28.08
C PRO A 814 -23.45 14.07 -28.42
#